data_AF-A0A7Y0QI14-F1
#
_entry.id   AF-A0A7Y0QI14-F1
#
_cell.length_a   1.000
_cell.length_b   1.000
_cell.length_c   1.000
_cell.angle_alpha   90.00
_cell.angle_beta   90.00
_cell.angle_gamma   90.00
#
_symmetry.space_group_name_H-M   'P 1'
#
loop_
_entity.id
_entity.type
_entity.pdbx_description
1 polymer ?
#
loop_
_entity_poly.entity_id
_entity_poly.type
_entity_poly.pdbx_seq_one_letter_code
_entity_poly.pdbx_strand_id
1 'polypeptide(L)'
;MAEPLTVLAVSPGTGGYFFGEVLAGLTREVRAVGGRVVVVQTLGPGAAADELDEPTAFSTPVAWARADGVVAVTSAVQAPYLERLRAAGTPVVCAGMPLDGFEAPLAVPDNEGGTADAVAHLLEHGHTRIGYVGPLDRADLRDRLTAYRDTLTAHGLDADPALVVDVPGSTPAAGAAAAAQLLALDRRPTAVMVATDRIAIGLMGALADAGVVVPRDLAVIAFDNIEAAAFSSPPLSSVNQRFDEVGALAGRLVLAQIRGDAVPAVAHTSPAAGLALRASCGCAPDVAGGTGSAQPVQAYRPSPLEELSELLRGALLTYDSTADGPTEDAVLAMAVEVEALLEAGDAVPAERLEALTTSLRRVATDASVLHRTLGALTEYLERTGAATPDQATADDALGDAGRTAATRVAAALWQMQAGSFRVRAESLEALIEEQVALDKGLLDVGSAEAHRLAWLTGTHVRAGVLGLWDGEPGTGPLRIAGSYDPDGLLTGVLGTTMPVESFPPAPLVGGTPDSADRVCVVVPVRTAERDWGMLALVGAIVTTSSRETYHHWAALLCAALEEERLHQTVRASEERYALAALATNDGLWEWDARTSALYLSDRCWDLLGLDRATENRLEAWRALIHPDDVADMEHALRKAVAGHEATVLTEYRVRTADGSYRWALARALSVRAADGSVERIVGSLSDIHERRSLEDQLRENALYDALTGLPNRRLFLDRLEHAVAQCRRSRTPFAVLFLDLDGFKVVNDSLGHQAGDRLLTAVGNRIEHQLRAVDTGARFGGDEFAILLHDVEPHDVLHVAQRVQAALAEVIDLDGNEVAIRASLGIATSAIDYASAEDVLRDADTAMYHAKATERGSVSFFDAAMHANAVHHLRLDAELRRALDEEQFEVHYQPIVDLASGLANSFEALVRWRHPERGMVPPDQFLPIMEETGLIVRLGHWVIEEVCRQLAVWGPAVVNVSVNISDREFWHSGLLPHVLHCLGRHGLTADRMTIEITEGVIMRRPELALRLMKDMHDAGLQLHIDDFGTGYSSLETLHRFPVEAFKIDRSFIRGVMSGDRTADLVRVIVAMGKALGLAVVAEGVETTDQLAFLQEIGCVTGQGYLFMPAVAGDAAGELVGQVLGGGPVVPTQGGPTQGGPVGDARAAVGATRGA
;
A
#
# COMPACT_ATOMS: atom_id res chain seq x y z
N MET A 1 -35.52 4.75 36.64
CA MET A 1 -35.85 4.82 35.21
C MET A 1 -35.75 3.40 34.67
N ALA A 2 -36.51 3.01 33.65
CA ALA A 2 -36.23 1.74 32.98
C ALA A 2 -34.83 1.84 32.32
N GLU A 3 -34.13 0.71 32.19
CA GLU A 3 -32.94 0.70 31.33
C GLU A 3 -33.38 0.94 29.88
N PRO A 4 -32.65 1.74 29.10
CA PRO A 4 -33.00 1.99 27.70
C PRO A 4 -32.76 0.73 26.87
N LEU A 5 -33.67 0.51 25.93
CA LEU A 5 -33.71 -0.63 25.02
C LEU A 5 -32.34 -0.87 24.36
N THR A 6 -31.90 -2.13 24.29
CA THR A 6 -30.65 -2.50 23.61
C THR A 6 -30.91 -3.57 22.54
N VAL A 7 -30.61 -3.23 21.29
CA VAL A 7 -30.63 -4.16 20.15
C VAL A 7 -29.23 -4.74 19.96
N LEU A 8 -29.14 -6.04 19.75
CA LEU A 8 -27.91 -6.76 19.39
C LEU A 8 -27.81 -6.86 17.85
N ALA A 9 -26.69 -6.53 17.23
CA ALA A 9 -26.56 -6.57 15.77
C ALA A 9 -25.36 -7.38 15.26
N VAL A 10 -25.56 -8.17 14.19
CA VAL A 10 -24.58 -9.19 13.75
C VAL A 10 -24.21 -9.16 12.25
N SER A 11 -23.12 -8.47 11.89
CA SER A 11 -22.61 -8.01 10.58
C SER A 11 -21.05 -8.00 10.47
N PRO A 12 -20.38 -8.24 9.34
CA PRO A 12 -18.93 -8.08 9.22
C PRO A 12 -18.49 -6.63 8.97
N GLY A 13 -18.95 -5.64 9.77
CA GLY A 13 -18.42 -4.28 9.62
C GLY A 13 -19.04 -3.12 10.39
N THR A 14 -18.17 -2.31 11.00
CA THR A 14 -18.38 -0.87 11.30
C THR A 14 -18.91 -0.06 10.14
N GLY A 15 -18.54 -0.27 8.88
CA GLY A 15 -17.48 -1.07 8.27
C GLY A 15 -17.78 -1.18 6.79
N GLY A 16 -17.98 -0.04 6.14
CA GLY A 16 -18.06 0.06 4.70
C GLY A 16 -19.41 0.24 4.05
N TYR A 17 -19.34 0.22 2.72
CA TYR A 17 -20.45 0.50 1.83
C TYR A 17 -21.66 -0.42 2.05
N PHE A 18 -21.43 -1.68 2.42
CA PHE A 18 -22.51 -2.60 2.78
C PHE A 18 -22.78 -2.59 4.29
N PHE A 19 -21.95 -3.25 5.11
CA PHE A 19 -22.24 -3.42 6.55
C PHE A 19 -22.26 -2.13 7.36
N GLY A 20 -21.38 -1.18 7.04
CA GLY A 20 -21.34 0.10 7.71
C GLY A 20 -22.60 0.91 7.47
N GLU A 21 -23.07 0.98 6.22
CA GLU A 21 -24.35 1.60 5.89
C GLU A 21 -25.51 0.86 6.59
N VAL A 22 -25.55 -0.48 6.56
CA VAL A 22 -26.58 -1.27 7.28
C VAL A 22 -26.58 -0.96 8.79
N LEU A 23 -25.42 -0.89 9.45
CA LEU A 23 -25.37 -0.60 10.88
C LEU A 23 -25.56 0.88 11.22
N ALA A 24 -25.18 1.81 10.33
CA ALA A 24 -25.54 3.22 10.45
C ALA A 24 -27.07 3.39 10.40
N GLY A 25 -27.72 2.76 9.42
CA GLY A 25 -29.18 2.75 9.27
C GLY A 25 -29.92 2.14 10.47
N LEU A 26 -29.44 0.98 10.95
CA LEU A 26 -29.97 0.34 12.14
C LEU A 26 -29.80 1.22 13.39
N THR A 27 -28.61 1.80 13.58
CA THR A 27 -28.33 2.67 14.72
C THR A 27 -29.19 3.92 14.68
N ARG A 28 -29.37 4.55 13.51
CA ARG A 28 -30.25 5.70 13.29
C ARG A 28 -31.68 5.44 13.80
N GLU A 29 -32.28 4.31 13.43
CA GLU A 29 -33.64 3.93 13.85
C GLU A 29 -33.74 3.55 15.34
N VAL A 30 -32.81 2.75 15.86
CA VAL A 30 -32.82 2.34 17.28
C VAL A 30 -32.57 3.55 18.20
N ARG A 31 -31.74 4.51 17.78
CA ARG A 31 -31.53 5.77 18.50
C ARG A 31 -32.74 6.70 18.45
N ALA A 32 -33.51 6.71 17.37
CA ALA A 32 -34.72 7.54 17.25
C ALA A 32 -35.78 7.26 18.33
N VAL A 33 -35.79 6.04 18.89
CA VAL A 33 -36.66 5.65 20.02
C VAL A 33 -35.96 5.68 21.39
N GLY A 34 -34.75 6.22 21.48
CA GLY A 34 -33.95 6.29 22.70
C GLY A 34 -33.29 4.95 23.10
N GLY A 35 -33.20 3.99 22.18
CA GLY A 35 -32.49 2.74 22.38
C GLY A 35 -30.98 2.87 22.15
N ARG A 36 -30.29 1.73 22.20
CA ARG A 36 -28.84 1.55 21.98
C ARG A 36 -28.60 0.33 21.10
N VAL A 37 -27.45 0.30 20.45
CA VAL A 37 -26.99 -0.87 19.71
C VAL A 37 -25.73 -1.42 20.40
N VAL A 38 -25.82 -2.69 20.81
CA VAL A 38 -24.69 -3.58 21.07
C VAL A 38 -24.68 -4.59 19.92
N VAL A 39 -23.58 -5.28 19.72
CA VAL A 39 -23.20 -5.72 18.39
C VAL A 39 -22.44 -7.11 18.62
N VAL A 40 -21.82 -7.90 17.68
CA VAL A 40 -21.27 -9.29 18.03
C VAL A 40 -20.10 -10.05 17.26
N GLN A 41 -19.27 -9.48 16.37
CA GLN A 41 -18.15 -9.98 15.48
C GLN A 41 -18.10 -11.34 14.77
N THR A 42 -18.07 -11.44 13.43
CA THR A 42 -17.81 -12.60 12.50
C THR A 42 -16.72 -13.69 12.79
N LEU A 43 -15.56 -13.40 13.39
CA LEU A 43 -14.28 -14.10 13.11
C LEU A 43 -13.91 -15.37 13.98
N GLY A 44 -13.50 -16.49 13.36
CA GLY A 44 -12.82 -17.72 13.90
C GLY A 44 -12.52 -18.86 12.85
N PRO A 45 -12.45 -20.16 13.13
CA PRO A 45 -11.75 -21.16 12.27
C PRO A 45 -12.28 -21.38 10.82
N GLY A 46 -11.42 -21.88 9.91
CA GLY A 46 -11.76 -22.38 8.57
C GLY A 46 -10.83 -21.91 7.43
N ALA A 47 -11.40 -21.37 6.34
CA ALA A 47 -10.73 -20.89 5.11
C ALA A 47 -10.13 -19.45 5.17
N ALA A 48 -10.66 -18.45 4.42
CA ALA A 48 -10.07 -17.09 4.25
C ALA A 48 -10.93 -15.85 4.65
N ALA A 49 -11.63 -15.15 3.74
CA ALA A 49 -12.09 -13.76 3.96
C ALA A 49 -13.44 -13.30 3.34
N ASP A 50 -13.72 -13.54 2.05
CA ASP A 50 -14.85 -12.90 1.32
C ASP A 50 -15.15 -13.52 -0.09
N GLU A 51 -15.83 -14.67 -0.18
CA GLU A 51 -16.51 -15.31 -1.35
C GLU A 51 -17.03 -16.68 -0.84
N LEU A 52 -18.20 -17.20 -1.27
CA LEU A 52 -19.10 -17.86 -0.29
C LEU A 52 -19.25 -19.41 -0.27
N ASP A 53 -19.28 -19.97 0.95
CA ASP A 53 -19.77 -21.32 1.33
C ASP A 53 -20.79 -21.24 2.53
N GLU A 54 -21.02 -22.30 3.33
CA GLU A 54 -22.04 -22.36 4.41
C GLU A 54 -21.91 -21.24 5.51
N PRO A 55 -22.99 -20.82 6.21
CA PRO A 55 -22.97 -19.75 7.26
C PRO A 55 -21.96 -19.88 8.42
N THR A 56 -21.71 -18.81 9.17
CA THR A 56 -20.51 -18.72 10.05
C THR A 56 -20.55 -19.54 11.34
N ALA A 57 -19.43 -20.17 11.66
CA ALA A 57 -19.29 -21.15 12.75
C ALA A 57 -19.46 -20.63 14.20
N PHE A 58 -19.95 -19.40 14.43
CA PHE A 58 -20.00 -18.82 15.79
C PHE A 58 -20.98 -19.46 16.74
N SER A 59 -20.55 -19.56 17.99
CA SER A 59 -21.36 -20.09 19.06
C SER A 59 -21.30 -19.31 20.39
N THR A 60 -20.36 -18.39 20.61
CA THR A 60 -20.15 -17.76 21.92
C THR A 60 -21.31 -16.80 22.26
N PRO A 61 -22.07 -17.05 23.35
CA PRO A 61 -23.28 -16.28 23.62
C PRO A 61 -22.92 -14.97 24.34
N VAL A 62 -22.43 -13.98 23.62
CA VAL A 62 -21.98 -12.68 24.20
C VAL A 62 -23.02 -11.57 23.97
N ALA A 63 -23.12 -10.65 24.92
CA ALA A 63 -24.15 -9.59 25.03
C ALA A 63 -25.62 -10.05 25.20
N TRP A 64 -25.90 -11.36 25.16
CA TRP A 64 -27.27 -11.93 25.20
C TRP A 64 -28.12 -11.45 26.39
N ALA A 65 -27.53 -11.31 27.58
CA ALA A 65 -28.27 -10.93 28.80
C ALA A 65 -28.80 -9.48 28.79
N ARG A 66 -28.50 -8.70 27.74
CA ARG A 66 -29.02 -7.34 27.51
C ARG A 66 -29.68 -7.14 26.15
N ALA A 67 -29.83 -8.18 25.35
CA ALA A 67 -30.44 -8.07 24.03
C ALA A 67 -31.97 -8.12 24.15
N ASP A 68 -32.63 -6.96 24.01
CA ASP A 68 -34.09 -6.88 23.90
C ASP A 68 -34.59 -7.36 22.52
N GLY A 69 -33.72 -7.34 21.50
CA GLY A 69 -33.93 -7.90 20.17
C GLY A 69 -32.62 -8.04 19.39
N VAL A 70 -32.60 -8.85 18.35
CA VAL A 70 -31.41 -9.15 17.53
C VAL A 70 -31.65 -8.85 16.04
N VAL A 71 -30.65 -8.26 15.39
CA VAL A 71 -30.56 -8.14 13.92
C VAL A 71 -29.34 -8.92 13.43
N ALA A 72 -29.51 -9.87 12.51
CA ALA A 72 -28.42 -10.54 11.82
C ALA A 72 -28.29 -10.04 10.38
N VAL A 73 -27.08 -9.86 9.87
CA VAL A 73 -26.80 -9.27 8.56
C VAL A 73 -26.15 -10.32 7.64
N THR A 74 -26.37 -10.23 6.31
CA THR A 74 -26.06 -11.27 5.31
C THR A 74 -26.56 -12.67 5.74
N SER A 75 -26.01 -13.77 5.23
CA SER A 75 -26.44 -15.12 5.62
C SER A 75 -25.89 -15.55 6.99
N ALA A 76 -25.52 -14.59 7.84
CA ALA A 76 -25.44 -14.65 9.29
C ALA A 76 -24.42 -15.63 9.92
N VAL A 77 -24.29 -15.50 11.25
CA VAL A 77 -24.09 -16.63 12.17
C VAL A 77 -24.92 -17.84 11.75
N GLN A 78 -24.42 -19.06 11.97
CA GLN A 78 -25.21 -20.28 11.73
C GLN A 78 -26.54 -20.28 12.50
N ALA A 79 -27.57 -20.87 11.90
CA ALA A 79 -28.93 -20.97 12.45
C ALA A 79 -29.00 -21.40 13.94
N PRO A 80 -28.22 -22.38 14.45
CA PRO A 80 -28.26 -22.78 15.85
C PRO A 80 -27.85 -21.69 16.87
N TYR A 81 -27.19 -20.62 16.42
CA TYR A 81 -26.95 -19.44 17.26
C TYR A 81 -28.24 -18.64 17.46
N LEU A 82 -28.94 -18.30 16.37
CA LEU A 82 -30.19 -17.52 16.42
C LEU A 82 -31.37 -18.33 16.97
N GLU A 83 -31.41 -19.64 16.77
CA GLU A 83 -32.39 -20.53 17.40
C GLU A 83 -32.31 -20.47 18.93
N ARG A 84 -31.10 -20.45 19.51
CA ARG A 84 -30.92 -20.34 20.97
C ARG A 84 -31.37 -18.98 21.50
N LEU A 85 -31.07 -17.89 20.80
CA LEU A 85 -31.57 -16.55 21.14
C LEU A 85 -33.10 -16.46 21.08
N ARG A 86 -33.71 -16.99 20.02
CA ARG A 86 -35.16 -17.07 19.87
C ARG A 86 -35.80 -17.94 20.96
N ALA A 87 -35.17 -19.05 21.34
CA ALA A 87 -35.61 -19.92 22.43
C ALA A 87 -35.49 -19.26 23.81
N ALA A 88 -34.56 -18.32 23.99
CA ALA A 88 -34.47 -17.44 25.16
C ALA A 88 -35.56 -16.35 25.20
N GLY A 89 -36.33 -16.19 24.11
CA GLY A 89 -37.43 -15.23 23.99
C GLY A 89 -37.06 -13.91 23.30
N THR A 90 -35.83 -13.77 22.80
CA THR A 90 -35.39 -12.56 22.12
C THR A 90 -35.89 -12.52 20.66
N PRO A 91 -36.55 -11.44 20.21
CA PRO A 91 -36.85 -11.16 18.81
C PRO A 91 -35.62 -11.29 17.89
N VAL A 92 -35.81 -11.77 16.67
CA VAL A 92 -34.73 -11.93 15.68
C VAL A 92 -35.23 -11.53 14.30
N VAL A 93 -34.50 -10.60 13.67
CA VAL A 93 -34.65 -10.12 12.29
C VAL A 93 -33.35 -10.35 11.53
N CYS A 94 -33.42 -10.63 10.23
CA CYS A 94 -32.27 -10.71 9.33
C CYS A 94 -32.22 -9.48 8.40
N ALA A 95 -31.07 -9.18 7.80
CA ALA A 95 -30.84 -8.06 6.90
C ALA A 95 -29.84 -8.42 5.78
N GLY A 96 -30.12 -8.11 4.52
CA GLY A 96 -29.26 -8.43 3.38
C GLY A 96 -29.63 -9.76 2.72
N MET A 97 -29.22 -10.90 3.29
CA MET A 97 -29.43 -12.23 2.70
C MET A 97 -30.19 -13.18 3.64
N PRO A 98 -30.95 -14.16 3.12
CA PRO A 98 -31.58 -15.18 3.95
C PRO A 98 -30.53 -16.08 4.62
N LEU A 99 -30.83 -16.54 5.84
CA LEU A 99 -30.05 -17.59 6.51
C LEU A 99 -30.72 -18.94 6.28
N ASP A 100 -30.00 -19.87 5.66
CA ASP A 100 -30.50 -21.21 5.37
C ASP A 100 -30.90 -21.94 6.67
N GLY A 101 -32.09 -22.54 6.64
CA GLY A 101 -32.67 -23.26 7.77
C GLY A 101 -33.31 -22.38 8.87
N PHE A 102 -33.30 -21.05 8.76
CA PHE A 102 -33.84 -20.16 9.80
C PHE A 102 -34.87 -19.14 9.28
N GLU A 103 -36.16 -19.38 9.56
CA GLU A 103 -37.23 -18.44 9.20
C GLU A 103 -37.24 -17.20 10.12
N ALA A 104 -37.05 -16.01 9.59
CA ALA A 104 -37.15 -14.72 10.29
C ALA A 104 -37.70 -13.64 9.34
N PRO A 105 -38.20 -12.48 9.84
CA PRO A 105 -38.37 -11.32 8.99
C PRO A 105 -37.01 -10.91 8.45
N LEU A 106 -36.90 -10.71 7.14
CA LEU A 106 -35.66 -10.39 6.44
C LEU A 106 -35.81 -9.03 5.77
N ALA A 107 -34.99 -8.04 6.13
CA ALA A 107 -34.88 -6.80 5.37
C ALA A 107 -33.95 -7.03 4.17
N VAL A 108 -34.40 -6.73 2.95
CA VAL A 108 -33.58 -6.85 1.72
C VAL A 108 -33.58 -5.55 0.91
N PRO A 109 -32.53 -5.25 0.13
CA PRO A 109 -32.60 -4.22 -0.90
C PRO A 109 -33.61 -4.62 -1.99
N ASP A 110 -34.25 -3.63 -2.62
CA ASP A 110 -35.17 -3.86 -3.74
C ASP A 110 -34.42 -4.12 -5.06
N ASN A 111 -33.90 -5.34 -5.19
CA ASN A 111 -33.23 -5.85 -6.40
C ASN A 111 -34.19 -5.93 -7.59
N GLU A 112 -35.46 -6.28 -7.37
CA GLU A 112 -36.45 -6.46 -8.44
C GLU A 112 -36.85 -5.11 -9.05
N GLY A 113 -37.29 -4.15 -8.23
CA GLY A 113 -37.67 -2.81 -8.66
C GLY A 113 -36.50 -2.07 -9.30
N GLY A 114 -35.32 -2.12 -8.66
CA GLY A 114 -34.11 -1.51 -9.21
C GLY A 114 -33.70 -2.07 -10.59
N THR A 115 -33.85 -3.38 -10.81
CA THR A 115 -33.61 -3.98 -12.14
C THR A 115 -34.69 -3.59 -13.14
N ALA A 116 -35.95 -3.59 -12.71
CA ALA A 116 -37.07 -3.23 -13.57
C ALA A 116 -36.95 -1.78 -14.07
N ASP A 117 -36.61 -0.84 -13.20
CA ASP A 117 -36.34 0.55 -13.56
C ASP A 117 -35.18 0.66 -14.56
N ALA A 118 -34.06 -0.04 -14.32
CA ALA A 118 -32.89 -0.01 -15.20
C ALA A 118 -33.19 -0.55 -16.61
N VAL A 119 -33.97 -1.62 -16.71
CA VAL A 119 -34.37 -2.23 -17.99
C VAL A 119 -35.46 -1.40 -18.68
N ALA A 120 -36.43 -0.86 -17.94
CA ALA A 120 -37.43 0.06 -18.47
C ALA A 120 -36.77 1.33 -19.06
N HIS A 121 -35.78 1.90 -18.36
CA HIS A 121 -35.00 3.03 -18.84
C HIS A 121 -34.29 2.74 -20.18
N LEU A 122 -33.65 1.57 -20.33
CA LEU A 122 -33.06 1.16 -21.61
C LEU A 122 -34.11 0.96 -22.72
N LEU A 123 -35.32 0.49 -22.38
CA LEU A 123 -36.44 0.36 -23.32
C LEU A 123 -36.98 1.73 -23.76
N GLU A 124 -37.03 2.72 -22.87
CA GLU A 124 -37.37 4.11 -23.19
C GLU A 124 -36.36 4.75 -24.14
N HIS A 125 -35.07 4.40 -24.01
CA HIS A 125 -34.00 4.73 -24.96
C HIS A 125 -34.12 3.99 -26.31
N GLY A 126 -35.13 3.14 -26.49
CA GLY A 126 -35.43 2.43 -27.72
C GLY A 126 -34.65 1.13 -27.91
N HIS A 127 -33.91 0.66 -26.90
CA HIS A 127 -33.16 -0.59 -26.98
C HIS A 127 -34.09 -1.81 -26.89
N THR A 128 -34.38 -2.44 -28.02
CA THR A 128 -35.22 -3.66 -28.11
C THR A 128 -34.42 -4.96 -28.03
N ARG A 129 -33.09 -4.88 -27.89
CA ARG A 129 -32.18 -6.03 -27.81
C ARG A 129 -31.18 -5.78 -26.70
N ILE A 130 -31.68 -5.89 -25.48
CA ILE A 130 -30.91 -5.76 -24.24
C ILE A 130 -30.29 -7.12 -23.92
N GLY A 131 -29.07 -7.15 -23.42
CA GLY A 131 -28.42 -8.34 -22.85
C GLY A 131 -28.27 -8.25 -21.33
N TYR A 132 -27.91 -9.36 -20.70
CA TYR A 132 -27.63 -9.45 -19.28
C TYR A 132 -26.23 -10.05 -19.05
N VAL A 133 -25.45 -9.49 -18.14
CA VAL A 133 -24.13 -10.02 -17.76
C VAL A 133 -24.05 -10.15 -16.24
N GLY A 134 -23.81 -11.35 -15.71
CA GLY A 134 -23.61 -11.54 -14.27
C GLY A 134 -23.43 -12.99 -13.84
N PRO A 135 -22.92 -13.25 -12.62
CA PRO A 135 -22.85 -14.58 -12.03
C PRO A 135 -24.26 -15.11 -11.79
N LEU A 136 -24.54 -16.33 -12.25
CA LEU A 136 -25.87 -16.96 -12.15
C LEU A 136 -26.00 -18.01 -11.04
N ASP A 137 -24.95 -18.21 -10.26
CA ASP A 137 -24.88 -19.10 -9.10
C ASP A 137 -25.57 -18.50 -7.86
N ARG A 138 -25.31 -17.22 -7.58
CA ARG A 138 -25.86 -16.47 -6.43
C ARG A 138 -27.37 -16.26 -6.54
N ALA A 139 -28.05 -16.18 -5.39
CA ALA A 139 -29.52 -16.10 -5.35
C ALA A 139 -30.04 -14.69 -5.70
N ASP A 140 -29.49 -13.67 -5.06
CA ASP A 140 -29.83 -12.25 -5.29
C ASP A 140 -29.55 -11.80 -6.74
N LEU A 141 -28.49 -12.32 -7.36
CA LEU A 141 -28.16 -12.04 -8.76
C LEU A 141 -29.05 -12.83 -9.74
N ARG A 142 -29.65 -13.94 -9.31
CA ARG A 142 -30.72 -14.63 -10.05
C ARG A 142 -32.06 -13.89 -9.94
N ASP A 143 -32.34 -13.20 -8.83
CA ASP A 143 -33.51 -12.34 -8.71
C ASP A 143 -33.41 -11.15 -9.68
N ARG A 144 -32.22 -10.51 -9.78
CA ARG A 144 -31.91 -9.50 -10.81
C ARG A 144 -32.12 -10.05 -12.23
N LEU A 145 -31.62 -11.25 -12.57
CA LEU A 145 -31.87 -11.88 -13.87
C LEU A 145 -33.37 -12.15 -14.13
N THR A 146 -34.13 -12.49 -13.09
CA THR A 146 -35.57 -12.78 -13.19
C THR A 146 -36.34 -11.49 -13.46
N ALA A 147 -36.09 -10.43 -12.69
CA ALA A 147 -36.67 -9.10 -12.90
C ALA A 147 -36.35 -8.54 -14.31
N TYR A 148 -35.14 -8.76 -14.82
CA TYR A 148 -34.79 -8.41 -16.21
C TYR A 148 -35.68 -9.13 -17.24
N ARG A 149 -35.92 -10.44 -17.07
CA ARG A 149 -36.77 -11.23 -17.97
C ARG A 149 -38.24 -10.81 -17.90
N ASP A 150 -38.74 -10.60 -16.69
CA ASP A 150 -40.13 -10.23 -16.45
C ASP A 150 -40.42 -8.82 -16.96
N THR A 151 -39.47 -7.89 -16.82
CA THR A 151 -39.58 -6.52 -17.37
C THR A 151 -39.60 -6.51 -18.90
N LEU A 152 -38.74 -7.28 -19.57
CA LEU A 152 -38.81 -7.44 -21.03
C LEU A 152 -40.16 -8.03 -21.46
N THR A 153 -40.61 -9.08 -20.76
CA THR A 153 -41.88 -9.77 -21.05
C THR A 153 -43.08 -8.84 -20.89
N ALA A 154 -43.10 -8.01 -19.84
CA ALA A 154 -44.13 -7.00 -19.59
C ALA A 154 -44.20 -5.93 -20.71
N HIS A 155 -43.07 -5.64 -21.36
CA HIS A 155 -42.98 -4.75 -22.52
C HIS A 155 -43.16 -5.46 -23.88
N GLY A 156 -43.53 -6.75 -23.87
CA GLY A 156 -43.81 -7.53 -25.07
C GLY A 156 -42.57 -8.01 -25.85
N LEU A 157 -41.43 -8.12 -25.17
CA LEU A 157 -40.17 -8.65 -25.72
C LEU A 157 -39.80 -9.97 -25.03
N ASP A 158 -39.43 -10.98 -25.81
CA ASP A 158 -38.85 -12.22 -25.27
C ASP A 158 -37.37 -12.02 -24.97
N ALA A 159 -36.91 -12.42 -23.78
CA ALA A 159 -35.49 -12.40 -23.42
C ALA A 159 -34.71 -13.48 -24.19
N ASP A 160 -33.86 -13.06 -25.14
CA ASP A 160 -33.02 -13.97 -25.94
C ASP A 160 -31.96 -14.65 -25.04
N PRO A 161 -31.97 -15.99 -24.88
CA PRO A 161 -30.99 -16.69 -24.05
C PRO A 161 -29.55 -16.51 -24.53
N ALA A 162 -29.32 -16.20 -25.82
CA ALA A 162 -27.98 -15.97 -26.36
C ALA A 162 -27.38 -14.60 -25.95
N LEU A 163 -28.16 -13.73 -25.31
CA LEU A 163 -27.73 -12.42 -24.81
C LEU A 163 -27.50 -12.41 -23.29
N VAL A 164 -27.64 -13.56 -22.62
CA VAL A 164 -27.35 -13.73 -21.19
C VAL A 164 -25.96 -14.36 -21.05
N VAL A 165 -25.02 -13.63 -20.46
CA VAL A 165 -23.64 -14.07 -20.24
C VAL A 165 -23.42 -14.34 -18.76
N ASP A 166 -23.21 -15.61 -18.43
CA ASP A 166 -22.78 -16.07 -17.11
C ASP A 166 -21.27 -15.83 -16.94
N VAL A 167 -20.84 -15.39 -15.75
CA VAL A 167 -19.45 -15.04 -15.45
C VAL A 167 -19.02 -15.53 -14.06
N PRO A 168 -17.76 -15.93 -13.87
CA PRO A 168 -17.26 -16.34 -12.56
C PRO A 168 -17.03 -15.12 -11.66
N GLY A 169 -17.97 -14.87 -10.74
CA GLY A 169 -17.86 -13.87 -9.68
C GLY A 169 -17.94 -12.41 -10.12
N SER A 170 -17.94 -11.50 -9.14
CA SER A 170 -18.20 -10.06 -9.33
C SER A 170 -16.93 -9.22 -9.51
N THR A 171 -16.05 -9.66 -10.42
CA THR A 171 -14.73 -9.03 -10.66
C THR A 171 -14.65 -8.25 -11.98
N PRO A 172 -13.77 -7.23 -12.10
CA PRO A 172 -13.48 -6.59 -13.38
C PRO A 172 -12.91 -7.55 -14.43
N ALA A 173 -12.15 -8.57 -14.01
CA ALA A 173 -11.65 -9.61 -14.90
C ALA A 173 -12.79 -10.46 -15.51
N ALA A 174 -13.82 -10.78 -14.72
CA ALA A 174 -15.04 -11.42 -15.19
C ALA A 174 -15.79 -10.54 -16.20
N GLY A 175 -15.83 -9.21 -15.97
CA GLY A 175 -16.33 -8.23 -16.94
C GLY A 175 -15.57 -8.21 -18.26
N ALA A 176 -14.24 -8.24 -18.23
CA ALA A 176 -13.42 -8.31 -19.43
C ALA A 176 -13.64 -9.63 -20.22
N ALA A 177 -13.84 -10.75 -19.52
CA ALA A 177 -14.22 -12.02 -20.14
C ALA A 177 -15.62 -11.96 -20.77
N ALA A 178 -16.58 -11.27 -20.15
CA ALA A 178 -17.91 -11.04 -20.73
C ALA A 178 -17.86 -10.22 -22.02
N ALA A 179 -17.00 -9.20 -22.11
CA ALA A 179 -16.82 -8.40 -23.32
C ALA A 179 -16.43 -9.31 -24.50
N ALA A 180 -15.46 -10.21 -24.31
CA ALA A 180 -15.04 -11.15 -25.34
C ALA A 180 -16.19 -12.07 -25.81
N GLN A 181 -17.04 -12.53 -24.89
CA GLN A 181 -18.23 -13.34 -25.23
C GLN A 181 -19.27 -12.52 -26.02
N LEU A 182 -19.62 -11.32 -25.56
CA LEU A 182 -20.56 -10.43 -26.26
C LEU A 182 -20.07 -10.03 -27.66
N LEU A 183 -18.77 -9.80 -27.82
CA LEU A 183 -18.15 -9.47 -29.11
C LEU A 183 -18.19 -10.64 -30.10
N ALA A 184 -18.21 -11.89 -29.63
CA ALA A 184 -18.28 -13.09 -30.45
C ALA A 184 -19.69 -13.44 -30.97
N LEU A 185 -20.74 -12.76 -30.49
CA LEU A 185 -22.12 -13.00 -30.91
C LEU A 185 -22.42 -12.45 -32.31
N ASP A 186 -22.98 -13.31 -33.19
CA ASP A 186 -23.48 -12.93 -34.52
C ASP A 186 -24.50 -11.78 -34.48
N ARG A 187 -25.26 -11.66 -33.39
CA ARG A 187 -26.28 -10.63 -33.17
C ARG A 187 -26.12 -9.92 -31.82
N ARG A 188 -24.98 -9.26 -31.62
CA ARG A 188 -24.65 -8.44 -30.43
C ARG A 188 -25.83 -7.61 -29.87
N PRO A 189 -25.95 -7.44 -28.54
CA PRO A 189 -26.94 -6.56 -27.94
C PRO A 189 -26.67 -5.08 -28.26
N THR A 190 -27.68 -4.23 -28.13
CA THR A 190 -27.56 -2.77 -28.26
C THR A 190 -27.42 -2.05 -26.92
N ALA A 191 -27.81 -2.72 -25.84
CA ALA A 191 -27.60 -2.29 -24.47
C ALA A 191 -27.41 -3.51 -23.57
N VAL A 192 -26.77 -3.35 -22.41
CA VAL A 192 -26.54 -4.44 -21.46
C VAL A 192 -26.86 -3.97 -20.04
N MET A 193 -27.68 -4.78 -19.35
CA MET A 193 -27.83 -4.73 -17.91
C MET A 193 -26.72 -5.59 -17.29
N VAL A 194 -25.90 -5.01 -16.43
CA VAL A 194 -24.80 -5.72 -15.75
C VAL A 194 -25.15 -5.90 -14.28
N ALA A 195 -24.92 -7.10 -13.75
CA ALA A 195 -25.35 -7.47 -12.41
C ALA A 195 -24.68 -6.66 -11.28
N THR A 196 -23.45 -6.15 -11.50
CA THR A 196 -22.72 -5.29 -10.54
C THR A 196 -21.83 -4.27 -11.27
N ASP A 197 -21.55 -3.13 -10.64
CA ASP A 197 -20.66 -2.10 -11.19
C ASP A 197 -19.22 -2.60 -11.42
N ARG A 198 -18.71 -3.51 -10.58
CA ARG A 198 -17.35 -4.07 -10.72
C ARG A 198 -17.19 -4.82 -12.03
N ILE A 199 -18.19 -5.62 -12.42
CA ILE A 199 -18.22 -6.31 -13.72
C ILE A 199 -18.34 -5.28 -14.85
N ALA A 200 -19.21 -4.27 -14.69
CA ALA A 200 -19.46 -3.26 -15.73
C ALA A 200 -18.23 -2.40 -16.06
N ILE A 201 -17.44 -2.02 -15.06
CA ILE A 201 -16.18 -1.28 -15.27
C ILE A 201 -15.19 -2.11 -16.10
N GLY A 202 -15.02 -3.40 -15.76
CA GLY A 202 -14.15 -4.31 -16.53
C GLY A 202 -14.67 -4.60 -17.94
N LEU A 203 -15.99 -4.73 -18.09
CA LEU A 203 -16.67 -4.86 -19.37
C LEU A 203 -16.42 -3.65 -20.27
N MET A 204 -16.62 -2.43 -19.76
CA MET A 204 -16.42 -1.19 -20.53
C MET A 204 -14.96 -1.00 -20.95
N GLY A 205 -13.99 -1.32 -20.09
CA GLY A 205 -12.57 -1.28 -20.45
C GLY A 205 -12.24 -2.20 -21.63
N ALA A 206 -12.63 -3.47 -21.55
CA ALA A 206 -12.39 -4.44 -22.62
C ALA A 206 -13.19 -4.15 -23.91
N LEU A 207 -14.36 -3.52 -23.81
CA LEU A 207 -15.10 -3.01 -24.98
C LEU A 207 -14.38 -1.83 -25.65
N ALA A 208 -13.82 -0.91 -24.87
CA ALA A 208 -13.02 0.20 -25.39
C ALA A 208 -11.74 -0.29 -26.10
N ASP A 209 -11.03 -1.27 -25.51
CA ASP A 209 -9.86 -1.92 -26.14
C ASP A 209 -10.23 -2.60 -27.47
N ALA A 210 -11.45 -3.12 -27.59
CA ALA A 210 -12.00 -3.70 -28.82
C ALA A 210 -12.56 -2.66 -29.81
N GLY A 211 -12.45 -1.36 -29.51
CA GLY A 211 -12.94 -0.27 -30.35
C GLY A 211 -14.46 -0.05 -30.33
N VAL A 212 -15.18 -0.62 -29.36
CA VAL A 212 -16.62 -0.40 -29.15
C VAL A 212 -16.81 0.82 -28.27
N VAL A 213 -17.50 1.84 -28.77
CA VAL A 213 -17.74 3.09 -28.04
C VAL A 213 -19.01 2.96 -27.21
N VAL A 214 -18.88 2.93 -25.89
CA VAL A 214 -20.01 3.12 -24.96
C VAL A 214 -20.32 4.63 -24.88
N PRO A 215 -21.59 5.08 -24.93
CA PRO A 215 -22.83 4.33 -25.13
C PRO A 215 -23.20 4.05 -26.60
N ARG A 216 -22.52 4.71 -27.56
CA ARG A 216 -22.93 4.81 -28.98
C ARG A 216 -23.17 3.46 -29.66
N ASP A 217 -22.28 2.51 -29.45
CA ASP A 217 -22.27 1.20 -30.10
C ASP A 217 -22.88 0.10 -29.19
N LEU A 218 -22.83 0.32 -27.87
CA LEU A 218 -23.45 -0.51 -26.83
C LEU A 218 -23.63 0.33 -25.57
N ALA A 219 -24.88 0.49 -25.09
CA ALA A 219 -25.18 1.16 -23.82
C ALA A 219 -25.00 0.20 -22.62
N VAL A 220 -24.54 0.71 -21.48
CA VAL A 220 -24.29 -0.07 -20.26
C VAL A 220 -25.00 0.60 -19.08
N ILE A 221 -25.75 -0.19 -18.32
CA ILE A 221 -26.26 0.17 -16.99
C ILE A 221 -25.99 -0.98 -16.02
N ALA A 222 -25.69 -0.65 -14.76
CA ALA A 222 -25.19 -1.60 -13.78
C ALA A 222 -25.84 -1.37 -12.40
N PHE A 223 -25.16 -1.79 -11.33
CA PHE A 223 -25.74 -2.02 -10.01
C PHE A 223 -24.76 -1.71 -8.89
N ASP A 224 -25.32 -1.45 -7.71
CA ASP A 224 -24.57 -1.24 -6.45
C ASP A 224 -23.83 0.12 -6.39
N ASN A 225 -24.06 1.01 -7.36
CA ASN A 225 -23.64 2.44 -7.44
C ASN A 225 -22.36 2.80 -6.68
N ILE A 226 -21.28 2.08 -6.96
CA ILE A 226 -20.02 2.19 -6.22
C ILE A 226 -19.28 3.47 -6.59
N GLU A 227 -18.43 3.96 -5.68
CA GLU A 227 -17.69 5.21 -5.88
C GLU A 227 -16.89 5.24 -7.20
N ALA A 228 -16.33 4.10 -7.64
CA ALA A 228 -15.60 3.97 -8.91
C ALA A 228 -16.47 4.09 -10.18
N ALA A 229 -17.77 3.78 -10.11
CA ALA A 229 -18.68 3.84 -11.25
C ALA A 229 -18.90 5.29 -11.73
N ALA A 230 -18.88 6.25 -10.81
CA ALA A 230 -18.98 7.68 -11.15
C ALA A 230 -17.77 8.22 -11.93
N PHE A 231 -16.61 7.54 -11.86
CA PHE A 231 -15.35 7.97 -12.47
C PHE A 231 -14.86 7.08 -13.63
N SER A 232 -15.65 6.08 -14.05
CA SER A 232 -15.36 5.32 -15.27
C SER A 232 -15.43 6.23 -16.51
N SER A 233 -14.90 5.75 -17.64
CA SER A 233 -14.95 6.46 -18.92
C SER A 233 -15.65 5.59 -19.98
N PRO A 234 -16.90 5.91 -20.40
CA PRO A 234 -17.77 6.95 -19.84
C PRO A 234 -18.22 6.65 -18.39
N PRO A 235 -18.68 7.65 -17.63
CA PRO A 235 -19.26 7.44 -16.30
C PRO A 235 -20.46 6.49 -16.33
N LEU A 236 -20.47 5.50 -15.42
CA LEU A 236 -21.36 4.34 -15.44
C LEU A 236 -22.71 4.63 -14.79
N SER A 237 -23.80 4.48 -15.53
CA SER A 237 -25.16 4.46 -14.99
C SER A 237 -25.34 3.24 -14.08
N SER A 238 -25.91 3.44 -12.88
CA SER A 238 -26.03 2.35 -11.91
C SER A 238 -27.26 2.47 -11.02
N VAL A 239 -27.85 1.34 -10.61
CA VAL A 239 -28.93 1.27 -9.62
C VAL A 239 -28.38 1.51 -8.22
N ASN A 240 -28.99 2.44 -7.46
CA ASN A 240 -28.59 2.71 -6.07
C ASN A 240 -29.48 1.95 -5.07
N GLN A 241 -28.88 0.99 -4.36
CA GLN A 241 -29.59 0.07 -3.46
C GLN A 241 -29.84 0.61 -2.04
N ARG A 242 -29.16 1.68 -1.61
CA ARG A 242 -29.27 2.29 -0.26
C ARG A 242 -29.29 1.29 0.89
N PHE A 243 -28.13 0.69 1.18
CA PHE A 243 -27.95 -0.24 2.29
C PHE A 243 -28.27 0.36 3.67
N ASP A 244 -28.24 1.69 3.81
CA ASP A 244 -28.71 2.39 5.01
C ASP A 244 -30.22 2.23 5.25
N GLU A 245 -31.03 2.13 4.20
CA GLU A 245 -32.46 1.86 4.34
C GLU A 245 -32.77 0.38 4.59
N VAL A 246 -31.91 -0.54 4.16
CA VAL A 246 -31.98 -1.97 4.55
C VAL A 246 -31.75 -2.09 6.07
N GLY A 247 -30.72 -1.41 6.57
CA GLY A 247 -30.43 -1.31 8.00
C GLY A 247 -31.55 -0.66 8.80
N ALA A 248 -32.09 0.45 8.31
CA ALA A 248 -33.20 1.14 8.93
C ALA A 248 -34.47 0.27 8.93
N LEU A 249 -34.76 -0.45 7.85
CA LEU A 249 -35.87 -1.40 7.78
C LEU A 249 -35.71 -2.53 8.81
N ALA A 250 -34.51 -3.12 8.94
CA ALA A 250 -34.23 -4.12 9.96
C ALA A 250 -34.47 -3.56 11.38
N GLY A 251 -34.06 -2.31 11.63
CA GLY A 251 -34.36 -1.57 12.87
C GLY A 251 -35.85 -1.43 13.14
N ARG A 252 -36.63 -0.98 12.15
CA ARG A 252 -38.09 -0.84 12.26
C ARG A 252 -38.79 -2.18 12.52
N LEU A 253 -38.34 -3.27 11.87
CA LEU A 253 -38.86 -4.62 12.05
C LEU A 253 -38.56 -5.18 13.46
N VAL A 254 -37.32 -5.05 13.96
CA VAL A 254 -36.97 -5.57 15.28
C VAL A 254 -37.64 -4.76 16.40
N LEU A 255 -37.72 -3.43 16.25
CA LEU A 255 -38.46 -2.56 17.18
C LEU A 255 -39.96 -2.87 17.21
N ALA A 256 -40.54 -3.28 16.08
CA ALA A 256 -41.93 -3.75 16.03
C ALA A 256 -42.10 -5.07 16.81
N GLN A 257 -41.25 -6.07 16.57
CA GLN A 257 -41.28 -7.33 17.34
C GLN A 257 -41.09 -7.12 18.85
N ILE A 258 -40.18 -6.22 19.24
CA ILE A 258 -39.94 -5.81 20.64
C ILE A 258 -41.20 -5.23 21.31
N ARG A 259 -42.01 -4.46 20.57
CA ARG A 259 -43.30 -3.95 21.06
C ARG A 259 -44.41 -5.01 21.10
N GLY A 260 -44.16 -6.22 20.60
CA GLY A 260 -45.15 -7.28 20.43
C GLY A 260 -46.00 -7.17 19.17
N ASP A 261 -45.58 -6.35 18.19
CA ASP A 261 -46.24 -6.24 16.88
C ASP A 261 -45.99 -7.56 16.09
N ALA A 262 -47.02 -8.04 15.38
CA ALA A 262 -46.92 -9.26 14.58
C ALA A 262 -46.21 -9.00 13.24
N VAL A 263 -44.91 -9.28 13.17
CA VAL A 263 -44.08 -9.13 11.96
C VAL A 263 -43.96 -10.48 11.24
N PRO A 264 -44.43 -10.63 9.98
CA PRO A 264 -44.30 -11.88 9.22
C PRO A 264 -42.83 -12.22 8.90
N ALA A 265 -42.49 -13.51 8.99
CA ALA A 265 -41.19 -14.07 8.62
C ALA A 265 -41.09 -14.25 7.09
N VAL A 266 -41.00 -13.12 6.39
CA VAL A 266 -40.84 -13.02 4.93
C VAL A 266 -39.78 -11.97 4.61
N ALA A 267 -39.38 -11.87 3.35
CA ALA A 267 -38.62 -10.73 2.86
C ALA A 267 -39.49 -9.45 2.88
N HIS A 268 -38.92 -8.37 3.42
CA HIS A 268 -39.45 -7.01 3.39
C HIS A 268 -38.43 -6.18 2.61
N THR A 269 -38.85 -5.56 1.51
CA THR A 269 -37.97 -4.74 0.67
C THR A 269 -37.85 -3.32 1.23
N SER A 270 -36.64 -2.78 1.29
CA SER A 270 -36.43 -1.32 1.43
C SER A 270 -36.57 -0.68 0.04
N PRO A 271 -37.32 0.43 -0.14
CA PRO A 271 -37.45 1.08 -1.44
C PRO A 271 -36.10 1.42 -2.06
N ALA A 272 -35.89 1.07 -3.32
CA ALA A 272 -34.69 1.46 -4.07
C ALA A 272 -34.64 2.98 -4.29
N ALA A 273 -33.44 3.54 -4.43
CA ALA A 273 -33.24 4.95 -4.80
C ALA A 273 -33.14 5.16 -6.33
N GLY A 274 -33.78 4.26 -7.10
CA GLY A 274 -33.79 4.28 -8.56
C GLY A 274 -32.39 4.28 -9.17
N LEU A 275 -32.24 5.09 -10.23
CA LEU A 275 -31.08 5.06 -11.12
C LEU A 275 -30.19 6.30 -10.95
N ALA A 276 -28.92 6.08 -10.62
CA ALA A 276 -27.87 7.07 -10.82
C ALA A 276 -27.48 7.08 -12.31
N LEU A 277 -28.27 7.76 -13.13
CA LEU A 277 -28.04 7.88 -14.58
C LEU A 277 -26.80 8.72 -14.89
N ARG A 278 -25.99 8.22 -15.83
CA ARG A 278 -24.72 8.78 -16.30
C ARG A 278 -24.53 8.49 -17.80
N ALA A 279 -23.39 8.88 -18.36
CA ALA A 279 -23.16 8.82 -19.81
C ALA A 279 -23.13 7.40 -20.42
N SER A 280 -22.93 6.33 -19.64
CA SER A 280 -22.82 4.97 -20.19
C SER A 280 -24.13 4.39 -20.73
N CYS A 281 -25.30 4.86 -20.29
CA CYS A 281 -26.60 4.38 -20.80
C CYS A 281 -27.11 5.14 -22.04
N GLY A 282 -26.40 6.18 -22.49
CA GLY A 282 -26.82 7.00 -23.62
C GLY A 282 -27.60 8.27 -23.24
N CYS A 283 -27.87 8.49 -21.96
CA CYS A 283 -28.18 9.83 -21.48
C CYS A 283 -26.96 10.75 -21.70
N ALA A 284 -27.19 12.02 -21.98
CA ALA A 284 -26.27 13.04 -21.53
C ALA A 284 -26.33 13.11 -19.98
N PRO A 285 -25.56 13.96 -19.29
CA PRO A 285 -26.02 14.47 -18.00
C PRO A 285 -27.31 15.31 -18.22
N ASP A 286 -28.46 14.65 -18.44
CA ASP A 286 -29.77 15.26 -18.72
C ASP A 286 -30.51 15.57 -17.40
N VAL A 287 -30.85 16.83 -17.13
CA VAL A 287 -31.61 17.23 -15.91
C VAL A 287 -33.11 17.44 -16.20
N ALA A 288 -33.64 16.84 -17.27
CA ALA A 288 -35.09 16.73 -17.56
C ALA A 288 -35.38 15.72 -18.70
N GLY A 289 -36.33 14.80 -18.49
CA GLY A 289 -36.70 13.80 -19.51
C GLY A 289 -37.92 14.16 -20.36
N GLY A 290 -38.30 13.21 -21.21
CA GLY A 290 -39.69 13.02 -21.65
C GLY A 290 -39.95 12.99 -23.16
N THR A 291 -40.69 11.96 -23.60
CA THR A 291 -41.84 12.13 -24.52
C THR A 291 -42.93 11.09 -24.25
N GLY A 292 -43.61 11.18 -23.10
CA GLY A 292 -44.91 10.55 -22.88
C GLY A 292 -46.05 11.47 -23.33
N SER A 293 -46.93 11.02 -24.22
CA SER A 293 -47.95 11.90 -24.82
C SER A 293 -49.05 12.34 -23.84
N ALA A 294 -49.13 13.64 -23.54
CA ALA A 294 -50.25 14.26 -22.85
C ALA A 294 -50.72 15.56 -23.54
N GLN A 295 -51.99 15.91 -23.37
CA GLN A 295 -52.68 16.97 -24.11
C GLN A 295 -52.26 18.40 -23.70
N PRO A 296 -52.47 19.42 -24.58
CA PRO A 296 -51.96 20.77 -24.33
C PRO A 296 -52.73 21.48 -23.21
N VAL A 297 -51.99 21.81 -22.13
CA VAL A 297 -52.42 22.75 -21.09
C VAL A 297 -51.68 24.08 -21.28
N GLN A 298 -52.32 25.20 -20.94
CA GLN A 298 -51.77 26.55 -21.17
C GLN A 298 -50.42 26.77 -20.48
N ALA A 299 -49.49 27.40 -21.20
CA ALA A 299 -48.13 27.66 -20.73
C ALA A 299 -48.11 28.64 -19.54
N TYR A 300 -47.90 28.10 -18.35
CA TYR A 300 -47.23 28.80 -17.26
C TYR A 300 -45.73 28.76 -17.54
N ARG A 301 -45.05 29.92 -17.55
CA ARG A 301 -43.59 29.96 -17.47
C ARG A 301 -43.24 30.20 -16.01
N PRO A 302 -42.50 29.29 -15.33
CA PRO A 302 -41.99 29.56 -14.01
C PRO A 302 -41.05 30.77 -14.05
N SER A 303 -40.89 31.44 -12.92
CA SER A 303 -39.82 32.42 -12.72
C SER A 303 -38.46 31.72 -12.67
N PRO A 304 -37.34 32.42 -12.98
CA PRO A 304 -35.99 31.88 -12.88
C PRO A 304 -35.69 31.20 -11.52
N LEU A 305 -36.14 31.83 -10.43
CA LEU A 305 -36.05 31.27 -9.07
C LEU A 305 -36.86 29.98 -8.89
N GLU A 306 -38.06 29.87 -9.46
CA GLU A 306 -38.88 28.65 -9.43
C GLU A 306 -38.24 27.55 -10.28
N GLU A 307 -37.72 27.87 -11.47
CA GLU A 307 -37.05 26.91 -12.36
C GLU A 307 -35.77 26.34 -11.72
N LEU A 308 -34.93 27.20 -11.13
CA LEU A 308 -33.75 26.77 -10.41
C LEU A 308 -34.10 25.99 -9.12
N SER A 309 -35.16 26.42 -8.40
CA SER A 309 -35.62 25.68 -7.21
C SER A 309 -36.10 24.28 -7.58
N GLU A 310 -36.77 24.08 -8.71
CA GLU A 310 -37.18 22.76 -9.20
C GLU A 310 -35.99 21.89 -9.63
N LEU A 311 -34.98 22.46 -10.30
CA LEU A 311 -33.76 21.73 -10.66
C LEU A 311 -32.96 21.29 -9.42
N LEU A 312 -32.84 22.18 -8.42
CA LEU A 312 -32.21 21.86 -7.14
C LEU A 312 -33.03 20.86 -6.32
N ARG A 313 -34.37 20.99 -6.31
CA ARG A 313 -35.31 20.03 -5.72
C ARG A 313 -35.10 18.64 -6.35
N GLY A 314 -35.02 18.54 -7.67
CA GLY A 314 -34.75 17.27 -8.37
C GLY A 314 -33.39 16.65 -8.06
N ALA A 315 -32.34 17.47 -7.88
CA ALA A 315 -31.00 16.99 -7.52
C ALA A 315 -30.87 16.50 -6.07
N LEU A 316 -31.61 17.16 -5.15
CA LEU A 316 -31.51 16.99 -3.70
C LEU A 316 -32.59 16.05 -3.12
N LEU A 317 -33.75 15.96 -3.77
CA LEU A 317 -34.91 15.15 -3.35
C LEU A 317 -35.30 14.18 -4.47
N THR A 318 -34.54 13.08 -4.58
CA THR A 318 -34.90 11.96 -5.46
C THR A 318 -36.15 11.26 -4.91
N TYR A 319 -37.28 11.54 -5.58
CA TYR A 319 -38.65 11.05 -5.41
C TYR A 319 -39.05 10.33 -4.09
N ASP A 320 -40.05 10.94 -3.44
CA ASP A 320 -40.83 10.45 -2.29
C ASP A 320 -40.15 10.40 -0.92
N SER A 321 -39.78 11.59 -0.43
CA SER A 321 -39.99 11.92 0.98
C SER A 321 -40.73 13.25 1.11
N THR A 322 -41.60 13.37 2.10
CA THR A 322 -42.13 14.68 2.50
C THR A 322 -40.95 15.57 2.87
N ALA A 323 -40.69 16.61 2.06
CA ALA A 323 -39.50 17.43 2.24
C ALA A 323 -39.45 17.98 3.67
N ASP A 324 -38.46 17.53 4.42
CA ASP A 324 -38.22 18.00 5.77
C ASP A 324 -37.99 19.52 5.67
N GLY A 325 -38.68 20.31 6.49
CA GLY A 325 -38.65 21.78 6.40
C GLY A 325 -37.24 22.39 6.24
N PRO A 326 -36.20 21.90 6.96
CA PRO A 326 -34.82 22.35 6.78
C PRO A 326 -34.23 22.18 5.36
N THR A 327 -34.71 21.20 4.59
CA THR A 327 -34.25 20.91 3.23
C THR A 327 -34.92 21.83 2.21
N GLU A 328 -36.23 22.10 2.32
CA GLU A 328 -36.89 23.14 1.49
C GLU A 328 -36.28 24.51 1.74
N ASP A 329 -36.11 24.89 3.02
CA ASP A 329 -35.51 26.17 3.40
C ASP A 329 -34.10 26.32 2.80
N ALA A 330 -33.34 25.24 2.68
CA ALA A 330 -32.01 25.24 2.09
C ALA A 330 -32.02 25.23 0.55
N VAL A 331 -32.92 24.48 -0.10
CA VAL A 331 -33.14 24.52 -1.57
C VAL A 331 -33.49 25.95 -1.99
N LEU A 332 -34.46 26.56 -1.32
CA LEU A 332 -34.90 27.93 -1.59
C LEU A 332 -33.79 28.95 -1.31
N ALA A 333 -33.06 28.81 -0.20
CA ALA A 333 -31.91 29.68 0.09
C ALA A 333 -30.80 29.55 -0.97
N MET A 334 -30.50 28.35 -1.44
CA MET A 334 -29.51 28.14 -2.53
C MET A 334 -29.97 28.78 -3.83
N ALA A 335 -31.24 28.59 -4.23
CA ALA A 335 -31.79 29.21 -5.43
C ALA A 335 -31.75 30.75 -5.36
N VAL A 336 -32.12 31.33 -4.21
CA VAL A 336 -32.08 32.79 -3.97
C VAL A 336 -30.65 33.35 -4.06
N GLU A 337 -29.66 32.69 -3.48
CA GLU A 337 -28.27 33.17 -3.54
C GLU A 337 -27.68 33.03 -4.96
N VAL A 338 -27.98 31.96 -5.69
CA VAL A 338 -27.50 31.78 -7.09
C VAL A 338 -28.12 32.82 -8.02
N GLU A 339 -29.44 33.07 -7.92
CA GLU A 339 -30.10 34.13 -8.68
C GLU A 339 -29.52 35.52 -8.35
N ALA A 340 -29.33 35.83 -7.06
CA ALA A 340 -28.73 37.09 -6.64
C ALA A 340 -27.28 37.27 -7.13
N LEU A 341 -26.52 36.18 -7.28
CA LEU A 341 -25.17 36.19 -7.86
C LEU A 341 -25.20 36.43 -9.38
N LEU A 342 -26.18 35.86 -10.10
CA LEU A 342 -26.39 36.08 -11.53
C LEU A 342 -26.87 37.50 -11.84
N GLU A 343 -27.74 38.09 -11.01
CA GLU A 343 -28.17 39.49 -11.13
C GLU A 343 -27.04 40.50 -10.78
N ALA A 344 -26.12 40.15 -9.87
CA ALA A 344 -25.02 41.03 -9.45
C ALA A 344 -23.79 41.01 -10.40
N GLY A 345 -23.56 39.90 -11.10
CA GLY A 345 -22.57 39.80 -12.18
C GLY A 345 -21.11 39.78 -11.72
N ASP A 346 -20.42 40.92 -11.83
CA ASP A 346 -19.04 41.08 -11.36
C ASP A 346 -18.94 41.68 -9.94
N ALA A 347 -19.90 42.54 -9.54
CA ALA A 347 -19.93 43.20 -8.23
C ALA A 347 -20.47 42.26 -7.12
N VAL A 348 -19.99 41.02 -7.11
CA VAL A 348 -20.38 39.93 -6.23
C VAL A 348 -19.80 40.15 -4.81
N PRO A 349 -20.64 40.30 -3.77
CA PRO A 349 -20.16 40.37 -2.39
C PRO A 349 -19.69 39.00 -1.91
N ALA A 350 -18.53 38.93 -1.25
CA ALA A 350 -18.00 37.67 -0.70
C ALA A 350 -18.98 36.98 0.27
N GLU A 351 -19.74 37.76 1.04
CA GLU A 351 -20.79 37.30 1.96
C GLU A 351 -21.89 36.46 1.26
N ARG A 352 -22.18 36.74 -0.02
CA ARG A 352 -23.18 36.00 -0.82
C ARG A 352 -22.64 34.63 -1.26
N LEU A 353 -21.37 34.59 -1.64
CA LEU A 353 -20.68 33.33 -1.95
C LEU A 353 -20.54 32.44 -0.70
N GLU A 354 -20.31 33.05 0.46
CA GLU A 354 -20.26 32.38 1.76
C GLU A 354 -21.65 31.88 2.22
N ALA A 355 -22.72 32.64 1.96
CA ALA A 355 -24.10 32.21 2.20
C ALA A 355 -24.47 30.99 1.33
N LEU A 356 -24.18 31.03 0.02
CA LEU A 356 -24.38 29.89 -0.88
C LEU A 356 -23.60 28.64 -0.41
N THR A 357 -22.33 28.82 -0.05
CA THR A 357 -21.47 27.75 0.50
C THR A 357 -22.05 27.17 1.79
N THR A 358 -22.62 28.01 2.65
CA THR A 358 -23.23 27.60 3.93
C THR A 358 -24.51 26.80 3.70
N SER A 359 -25.37 27.21 2.76
CA SER A 359 -26.59 26.47 2.42
C SER A 359 -26.27 25.13 1.76
N LEU A 360 -25.31 25.10 0.82
CA LEU A 360 -24.82 23.85 0.22
C LEU A 360 -24.29 22.86 1.27
N ARG A 361 -23.48 23.34 2.25
CA ARG A 361 -22.99 22.49 3.36
C ARG A 361 -24.07 21.94 4.28
N ARG A 362 -25.30 22.48 4.26
CA ARG A 362 -26.43 21.93 5.04
C ARG A 362 -27.13 20.75 4.36
N VAL A 363 -27.12 20.68 3.03
CA VAL A 363 -27.85 19.65 2.28
C VAL A 363 -26.92 18.62 1.64
N ALA A 364 -25.72 19.02 1.27
CA ALA A 364 -24.78 18.19 0.53
C ALA A 364 -23.89 17.37 1.49
N THR A 365 -24.49 16.33 2.06
CA THR A 365 -23.86 15.41 3.04
C THR A 365 -22.91 14.39 2.41
N ASP A 366 -23.04 14.11 1.11
CA ASP A 366 -22.24 13.13 0.37
C ASP A 366 -21.83 13.68 -1.02
N ALA A 367 -20.74 13.13 -1.54
CA ALA A 367 -20.19 13.42 -2.86
C ALA A 367 -21.20 13.22 -4.01
N SER A 368 -22.13 12.27 -3.94
CA SER A 368 -23.16 12.09 -4.98
C SER A 368 -24.22 13.21 -4.93
N VAL A 369 -24.57 13.69 -3.74
CA VAL A 369 -25.49 14.83 -3.55
C VAL A 369 -24.84 16.11 -4.08
N LEU A 370 -23.56 16.33 -3.75
CA LEU A 370 -22.75 17.39 -4.34
C LEU A 370 -22.76 17.29 -5.88
N HIS A 371 -22.42 16.12 -6.44
CA HIS A 371 -22.31 15.93 -7.89
C HIS A 371 -23.63 16.16 -8.64
N ARG A 372 -24.79 15.71 -8.11
CA ARG A 372 -26.10 16.02 -8.71
C ARG A 372 -26.45 17.50 -8.61
N THR A 373 -26.18 18.13 -7.47
CA THR A 373 -26.40 19.57 -7.26
C THR A 373 -25.55 20.41 -8.21
N LEU A 374 -24.30 20.00 -8.42
CA LEU A 374 -23.37 20.57 -9.39
C LEU A 374 -23.90 20.44 -10.83
N GLY A 375 -24.42 19.27 -11.21
CA GLY A 375 -25.05 19.04 -12.51
C GLY A 375 -26.27 19.95 -12.74
N ALA A 376 -27.20 20.00 -11.78
CA ALA A 376 -28.39 20.85 -11.86
C ALA A 376 -28.06 22.35 -11.95
N LEU A 377 -27.07 22.82 -11.17
CA LEU A 377 -26.58 24.19 -11.28
C LEU A 377 -25.89 24.45 -12.62
N THR A 378 -25.15 23.49 -13.16
CA THR A 378 -24.46 23.64 -14.45
C THR A 378 -25.45 23.70 -15.61
N GLU A 379 -26.44 22.80 -15.70
CA GLU A 379 -27.44 22.84 -16.78
C GLU A 379 -28.32 24.10 -16.69
N TYR A 380 -28.58 24.62 -15.48
CA TYR A 380 -29.27 25.92 -15.33
C TYR A 380 -28.45 27.09 -15.90
N LEU A 381 -27.13 27.12 -15.65
CA LEU A 381 -26.22 28.13 -16.20
C LEU A 381 -26.03 27.98 -17.73
N GLU A 382 -26.14 26.76 -18.26
CA GLU A 382 -26.16 26.49 -19.70
C GLU A 382 -27.48 26.96 -20.35
N ARG A 383 -28.64 26.60 -19.77
CA ARG A 383 -29.99 27.00 -20.24
C ARG A 383 -30.21 28.51 -20.23
N THR A 384 -29.62 29.23 -19.27
CA THR A 384 -29.71 30.70 -19.17
C THR A 384 -28.71 31.44 -20.08
N GLY A 385 -27.92 30.72 -20.90
CA GLY A 385 -27.02 31.30 -21.89
C GLY A 385 -25.68 31.80 -21.34
N ALA A 386 -25.32 31.42 -20.11
CA ALA A 386 -24.13 31.93 -19.43
C ALA A 386 -22.85 31.08 -19.65
N ALA A 387 -22.93 29.96 -20.36
CA ALA A 387 -21.85 28.95 -20.42
C ALA A 387 -21.09 28.83 -21.75
N THR A 388 -21.62 29.29 -22.90
CA THR A 388 -21.01 29.05 -24.22
C THR A 388 -20.18 30.24 -24.74
N PRO A 389 -18.86 30.08 -25.03
CA PRO A 389 -18.03 31.17 -25.56
C PRO A 389 -18.21 31.45 -27.07
N ASP A 390 -18.74 30.48 -27.83
CA ASP A 390 -18.40 30.33 -29.27
C ASP A 390 -19.55 30.62 -30.27
N GLN A 391 -20.67 31.21 -29.81
CA GLN A 391 -21.75 31.65 -30.70
C GLN A 391 -22.25 33.07 -30.40
N ALA A 392 -21.40 34.05 -30.73
CA ALA A 392 -21.81 35.46 -30.71
C ALA A 392 -22.71 35.82 -31.90
N THR A 393 -24.04 35.72 -31.73
CA THR A 393 -25.00 36.49 -32.54
C THR A 393 -25.44 37.75 -31.81
N ALA A 394 -25.58 38.84 -32.57
CA ALA A 394 -25.46 40.21 -32.05
C ALA A 394 -26.70 40.81 -31.36
N ASP A 395 -27.50 40.02 -30.64
CA ASP A 395 -28.76 40.49 -30.03
C ASP A 395 -29.02 39.98 -28.58
N ASP A 396 -28.07 39.26 -27.96
CA ASP A 396 -28.28 38.71 -26.61
C ASP A 396 -27.98 39.72 -25.49
N ALA A 397 -29.01 39.99 -24.68
CA ALA A 397 -28.99 41.03 -23.65
C ALA A 397 -28.47 40.57 -22.27
N LEU A 398 -28.10 39.29 -22.10
CA LEU A 398 -27.28 38.83 -20.97
C LEU A 398 -25.79 38.97 -21.33
N GLY A 399 -25.25 40.17 -21.12
CA GLY A 399 -23.84 40.48 -21.38
C GLY A 399 -22.86 39.76 -20.43
N ASP A 400 -21.55 39.95 -20.69
CA ASP A 400 -20.41 39.28 -20.03
C ASP A 400 -20.46 39.15 -18.49
N ALA A 401 -21.21 40.02 -17.81
CA ALA A 401 -21.48 39.93 -16.38
C ALA A 401 -22.09 38.58 -15.98
N GLY A 402 -23.06 38.05 -16.74
CA GLY A 402 -23.70 36.76 -16.45
C GLY A 402 -22.75 35.57 -16.62
N ARG A 403 -21.95 35.58 -17.70
CA ARG A 403 -20.90 34.58 -17.94
C ARG A 403 -19.81 34.59 -16.85
N THR A 404 -19.48 35.78 -16.35
CA THR A 404 -18.50 35.96 -15.26
C THR A 404 -19.06 35.44 -13.92
N ALA A 405 -20.32 35.71 -13.61
CA ALA A 405 -21.00 35.17 -12.43
C ALA A 405 -21.08 33.64 -12.50
N ALA A 406 -21.53 33.07 -13.62
CA ALA A 406 -21.60 31.62 -13.86
C ALA A 406 -20.24 30.94 -13.64
N THR A 407 -19.16 31.50 -14.19
CA THR A 407 -17.79 30.98 -14.03
C THR A 407 -17.33 31.02 -12.57
N ARG A 408 -17.70 32.05 -11.80
CA ARG A 408 -17.35 32.16 -10.36
C ARG A 408 -18.19 31.24 -9.48
N VAL A 409 -19.48 31.05 -9.80
CA VAL A 409 -20.35 30.06 -9.14
C VAL A 409 -19.78 28.66 -9.37
N ALA A 410 -19.46 28.29 -10.63
CA ALA A 410 -18.79 27.05 -10.96
C ALA A 410 -17.45 26.87 -10.23
N ALA A 411 -16.63 27.92 -10.11
CA ALA A 411 -15.36 27.86 -9.38
C ALA A 411 -15.54 27.65 -7.86
N ALA A 412 -16.54 28.28 -7.22
CA ALA A 412 -16.85 28.07 -5.81
C ALA A 412 -17.39 26.64 -5.55
N LEU A 413 -18.19 26.15 -6.49
CA LEU A 413 -18.74 24.80 -6.53
C LEU A 413 -17.66 23.72 -6.71
N TRP A 414 -16.70 23.90 -7.62
CA TRP A 414 -15.51 23.05 -7.74
C TRP A 414 -14.66 23.08 -6.47
N GLN A 415 -14.53 24.22 -5.79
CA GLN A 415 -13.85 24.31 -4.49
C GLN A 415 -14.63 23.62 -3.36
N MET A 416 -15.96 23.49 -3.45
CA MET A 416 -16.74 22.64 -2.54
C MET A 416 -16.56 21.14 -2.83
N GLN A 417 -16.50 20.72 -4.09
CA GLN A 417 -16.23 19.32 -4.43
C GLN A 417 -14.81 18.91 -4.04
N ALA A 418 -13.81 19.74 -4.38
CA ALA A 418 -12.44 19.58 -3.90
C ALA A 418 -12.36 19.64 -2.38
N GLY A 419 -13.20 20.46 -1.73
CA GLY A 419 -13.35 20.49 -0.27
C GLY A 419 -13.92 19.19 0.31
N SER A 420 -14.88 18.54 -0.34
CA SER A 420 -15.42 17.25 0.09
C SER A 420 -14.44 16.10 -0.13
N PHE A 421 -13.71 16.07 -1.25
CA PHE A 421 -12.59 15.13 -1.42
C PHE A 421 -11.46 15.41 -0.43
N ARG A 422 -11.18 16.69 -0.14
CA ARG A 422 -10.25 17.07 0.91
C ARG A 422 -10.80 16.64 2.26
N VAL A 423 -12.12 16.61 2.51
CA VAL A 423 -12.69 16.04 3.74
C VAL A 423 -12.62 14.52 3.78
N ARG A 424 -12.84 13.80 2.66
CA ARG A 424 -12.50 12.35 2.50
C ARG A 424 -11.01 12.08 2.79
N ALA A 425 -10.19 13.09 2.50
CA ALA A 425 -8.78 13.20 2.83
C ALA A 425 -8.45 14.06 4.10
N GLU A 426 -9.45 14.41 4.95
CA GLU A 426 -9.38 15.04 6.29
C GLU A 426 -10.15 14.13 7.28
N SER A 427 -10.19 12.82 7.00
CA SER A 427 -10.44 11.79 8.00
C SER A 427 -9.65 10.53 7.74
N LEU A 428 -8.40 10.57 7.32
CA LEU A 428 -7.37 11.60 7.13
C LEU A 428 -7.22 12.91 8.00
N GLU A 429 -7.69 13.02 9.27
CA GLU A 429 -7.17 14.02 10.27
C GLU A 429 -7.09 13.63 11.80
N ALA A 430 -7.31 12.37 12.26
CA ALA A 430 -6.71 11.71 13.49
C ALA A 430 -6.91 10.15 13.61
N LEU A 431 -6.50 9.28 12.64
CA LEU A 431 -7.07 7.91 12.37
C LEU A 431 -6.97 6.96 13.59
N ILE A 432 -5.94 6.12 13.73
CA ILE A 432 -4.51 6.41 13.75
C ILE A 432 -4.18 7.44 14.90
N GLU A 433 -2.97 7.39 15.52
CA GLU A 433 -2.58 7.93 16.86
C GLU A 433 -3.34 7.26 18.01
N GLU A 434 -4.58 6.89 17.71
CA GLU A 434 -5.14 5.57 18.00
C GLU A 434 -4.11 4.42 17.90
N GLN A 435 -3.06 4.52 17.06
CA GLN A 435 -2.26 3.43 16.48
C GLN A 435 -0.84 3.18 17.02
N VAL A 436 -0.10 4.14 17.59
CA VAL A 436 1.29 3.88 18.07
C VAL A 436 1.68 4.64 19.34
N ALA A 437 0.94 5.70 19.71
CA ALA A 437 0.81 6.13 21.11
C ALA A 437 0.21 4.99 21.93
N LEU A 438 -0.67 4.21 21.28
CA LEU A 438 -0.94 2.79 21.50
C LEU A 438 0.28 2.04 22.07
N ASP A 439 1.27 1.87 21.21
CA ASP A 439 2.45 1.03 21.42
C ASP A 439 3.45 1.62 22.44
N LYS A 440 3.42 2.95 22.66
CA LYS A 440 4.07 3.57 23.84
C LYS A 440 3.42 3.12 25.17
N GLY A 441 2.18 2.61 25.12
CA GLY A 441 1.51 1.86 26.19
C GLY A 441 1.75 0.34 26.17
N LEU A 442 2.59 -0.20 25.27
CA LEU A 442 2.87 -1.64 25.13
C LEU A 442 4.34 -2.04 25.31
N LEU A 443 5.25 -1.53 24.47
CA LEU A 443 6.37 -2.35 23.93
C LEU A 443 7.71 -2.23 24.67
N ASP A 444 7.83 -1.29 25.60
CA ASP A 444 9.02 -0.97 26.40
C ASP A 444 9.79 -2.21 26.91
N VAL A 445 11.12 -2.12 26.93
CA VAL A 445 12.01 -3.20 27.41
C VAL A 445 11.84 -3.46 28.91
N GLY A 446 11.24 -2.54 29.68
CA GLY A 446 10.73 -2.75 31.04
C GLY A 446 9.32 -3.36 31.14
N SER A 447 8.48 -3.26 30.10
CA SER A 447 7.04 -3.57 30.10
C SER A 447 6.65 -5.03 30.38
N ALA A 448 5.41 -5.18 30.85
CA ALA A 448 4.64 -6.43 30.93
C ALA A 448 3.12 -6.14 31.11
N GLU A 449 2.55 -5.15 30.41
CA GLU A 449 1.27 -4.51 30.82
C GLU A 449 0.20 -4.27 29.71
N ALA A 450 0.26 -4.95 28.56
CA ALA A 450 -0.62 -4.75 27.39
C ALA A 450 -2.13 -4.91 27.68
N HIS A 451 -2.44 -5.78 28.64
CA HIS A 451 -3.79 -6.03 29.13
C HIS A 451 -4.50 -4.78 29.68
N ARG A 452 -3.81 -3.67 29.97
CA ARG A 452 -4.39 -2.48 30.61
C ARG A 452 -5.23 -1.57 29.71
N LEU A 453 -5.16 -1.73 28.39
CA LEU A 453 -5.84 -0.85 27.42
C LEU A 453 -5.42 0.64 27.47
N ALA A 454 -4.31 0.98 28.12
CA ALA A 454 -3.74 2.34 28.09
C ALA A 454 -3.39 2.78 26.65
N TRP A 455 -3.16 1.80 25.79
CA TRP A 455 -2.97 1.92 24.36
C TRP A 455 -4.19 2.45 23.59
N LEU A 456 -5.35 2.59 24.26
CA LEU A 456 -6.52 3.26 23.69
C LEU A 456 -6.53 4.78 23.89
N THR A 457 -5.42 5.38 24.33
CA THR A 457 -5.25 6.84 24.43
C THR A 457 -5.15 7.48 23.05
N GLY A 458 -5.64 8.72 22.91
CA GLY A 458 -5.69 9.43 21.63
C GLY A 458 -6.88 9.03 20.75
N THR A 459 -7.10 7.72 20.62
CA THR A 459 -8.13 7.04 19.82
C THR A 459 -9.52 7.72 19.79
N HIS A 460 -10.30 7.41 18.75
CA HIS A 460 -11.73 7.68 18.74
C HIS A 460 -12.57 6.74 19.67
N VAL A 461 -11.94 5.83 20.44
CA VAL A 461 -12.61 5.11 21.54
C VAL A 461 -12.90 6.08 22.68
N ARG A 462 -14.07 5.93 23.32
CA ARG A 462 -14.39 6.68 24.55
C ARG A 462 -14.25 5.89 25.83
N ALA A 463 -14.49 4.58 25.79
CA ALA A 463 -14.21 3.66 26.88
C ALA A 463 -14.06 2.23 26.34
N GLY A 464 -13.46 1.33 27.10
CA GLY A 464 -13.42 -0.11 26.78
C GLY A 464 -12.95 -0.99 27.93
N VAL A 465 -13.21 -2.29 27.86
CA VAL A 465 -12.77 -3.32 28.81
C VAL A 465 -12.28 -4.57 28.10
N LEU A 466 -11.25 -5.20 28.65
CA LEU A 466 -10.74 -6.50 28.20
C LEU A 466 -11.16 -7.56 29.21
N GLY A 467 -12.05 -8.46 28.83
CA GLY A 467 -12.31 -9.71 29.53
C GLY A 467 -11.40 -10.82 29.00
N LEU A 468 -10.66 -11.50 29.86
CA LEU A 468 -9.91 -12.71 29.51
C LEU A 468 -10.61 -13.95 30.08
N TRP A 469 -10.55 -15.09 29.39
CA TRP A 469 -11.16 -16.33 29.88
C TRP A 469 -10.55 -16.75 31.22
N ASP A 470 -11.43 -17.02 32.19
CA ASP A 470 -11.10 -17.52 33.53
C ASP A 470 -11.62 -18.97 33.66
N GLY A 471 -11.14 -19.83 32.75
CA GLY A 471 -11.62 -21.19 32.57
C GLY A 471 -11.48 -21.70 31.14
N GLU A 472 -12.45 -22.50 30.69
CA GLU A 472 -12.53 -23.02 29.32
C GLU A 472 -12.97 -21.90 28.34
N PRO A 473 -12.25 -21.65 27.24
CA PRO A 473 -12.65 -20.64 26.26
C PRO A 473 -14.03 -20.89 25.64
N GLY A 474 -14.77 -19.82 25.33
CA GLY A 474 -16.10 -19.88 24.70
C GLY A 474 -17.25 -20.24 25.65
N THR A 475 -17.00 -20.93 26.76
CA THR A 475 -18.01 -21.39 27.73
C THR A 475 -17.79 -20.89 29.16
N GLY A 476 -16.54 -20.58 29.53
CA GLY A 476 -16.16 -20.08 30.85
C GLY A 476 -16.59 -18.62 31.09
N PRO A 477 -16.37 -18.10 32.31
CA PRO A 477 -16.56 -16.69 32.58
C PRO A 477 -15.36 -15.86 32.10
N LEU A 478 -15.58 -14.56 31.91
CA LEU A 478 -14.56 -13.58 31.55
C LEU A 478 -14.17 -12.77 32.79
N ARG A 479 -12.87 -12.76 33.11
CA ARG A 479 -12.27 -11.87 34.11
C ARG A 479 -11.80 -10.58 33.43
N ILE A 480 -12.30 -9.44 33.88
CA ILE A 480 -11.89 -8.12 33.37
C ILE A 480 -10.43 -7.87 33.75
N ALA A 481 -9.53 -8.04 32.78
CA ALA A 481 -8.10 -7.82 32.91
C ALA A 481 -7.68 -6.37 32.60
N GLY A 482 -8.51 -5.65 31.83
CA GLY A 482 -8.21 -4.29 31.36
C GLY A 482 -9.42 -3.37 31.32
N SER A 483 -9.16 -2.06 31.41
CA SER A 483 -10.17 -1.02 31.21
C SER A 483 -9.54 0.29 30.75
N TYR A 484 -9.98 0.82 29.61
CA TYR A 484 -9.72 2.19 29.18
C TYR A 484 -10.91 3.07 29.55
N ASP A 485 -10.66 4.09 30.36
CA ASP A 485 -11.73 4.87 31.00
C ASP A 485 -11.31 6.32 31.29
N PRO A 486 -11.15 7.17 30.26
CA PRO A 486 -10.79 8.59 30.44
C PRO A 486 -11.87 9.39 31.18
N ASP A 487 -13.14 8.95 31.11
CA ASP A 487 -14.30 9.65 31.69
C ASP A 487 -14.72 9.12 33.09
N GLY A 488 -14.12 8.04 33.59
CA GLY A 488 -14.39 7.46 34.92
C GLY A 488 -15.63 6.56 35.03
N LEU A 489 -16.21 6.16 33.88
CA LEU A 489 -17.44 5.38 33.71
C LEU A 489 -17.33 3.91 34.17
N LEU A 490 -16.12 3.34 34.18
CA LEU A 490 -15.82 1.93 34.44
C LEU A 490 -15.21 1.69 35.83
N THR A 491 -15.25 2.68 36.71
CA THR A 491 -14.73 2.62 38.08
C THR A 491 -15.26 1.39 38.83
N GLY A 492 -14.35 0.47 39.21
CA GLY A 492 -14.67 -0.74 39.98
C GLY A 492 -15.01 -1.99 39.15
N VAL A 493 -14.95 -1.92 37.82
CA VAL A 493 -15.18 -3.07 36.93
C VAL A 493 -13.92 -3.94 36.75
N LEU A 494 -12.73 -3.32 36.82
CA LEU A 494 -11.44 -4.01 36.68
C LEU A 494 -11.24 -5.10 37.74
N GLY A 495 -10.80 -6.28 37.32
CA GLY A 495 -10.57 -7.44 38.19
C GLY A 495 -11.83 -8.24 38.56
N THR A 496 -13.02 -7.81 38.14
CA THR A 496 -14.26 -8.60 38.32
C THR A 496 -14.36 -9.74 37.30
N THR A 497 -15.13 -10.78 37.63
CA THR A 497 -15.40 -11.93 36.73
C THR A 497 -16.90 -12.01 36.46
N MET A 498 -17.30 -12.22 35.20
CA MET A 498 -18.72 -12.28 34.77
C MET A 498 -18.97 -13.35 33.70
N PRO A 499 -20.20 -13.89 33.57
CA PRO A 499 -20.57 -14.74 32.45
C PRO A 499 -20.42 -14.00 31.11
N VAL A 500 -20.03 -14.71 30.04
CA VAL A 500 -19.90 -14.11 28.71
C VAL A 500 -21.21 -13.50 28.18
N GLU A 501 -22.36 -14.11 28.50
CA GLU A 501 -23.70 -13.57 28.22
C GLU A 501 -23.92 -12.16 28.79
N SER A 502 -23.20 -11.81 29.87
CA SER A 502 -23.27 -10.53 30.57
C SER A 502 -22.11 -9.58 30.24
N PHE A 503 -21.22 -9.93 29.31
CA PHE A 503 -20.24 -9.04 28.70
C PHE A 503 -20.85 -8.44 27.43
N PRO A 504 -20.74 -7.13 27.13
CA PRO A 504 -19.96 -6.10 27.84
C PRO A 504 -20.58 -5.67 29.18
N PRO A 505 -19.81 -5.10 30.13
CA PRO A 505 -20.35 -4.57 31.38
C PRO A 505 -21.38 -3.46 31.18
N ALA A 506 -22.43 -3.45 32.00
CA ALA A 506 -23.52 -2.47 31.91
C ALA A 506 -23.06 -0.98 31.93
N PRO A 507 -22.03 -0.56 32.71
CA PRO A 507 -21.54 0.81 32.65
C PRO A 507 -20.95 1.23 31.30
N LEU A 508 -20.37 0.29 30.53
CA LEU A 508 -19.80 0.57 29.22
C LEU A 508 -20.90 0.86 28.19
N VAL A 509 -21.88 -0.04 28.08
CA VAL A 509 -23.08 0.17 27.24
C VAL A 509 -23.83 1.43 27.70
N GLY A 510 -23.90 1.63 29.02
CA GLY A 510 -24.49 2.79 29.69
C GLY A 510 -23.85 4.13 29.32
N GLY A 511 -22.54 4.15 29.12
CA GLY A 511 -21.74 5.32 28.79
C GLY A 511 -21.66 5.66 27.30
N THR A 512 -22.30 4.87 26.43
CA THR A 512 -22.32 5.15 24.97
C THR A 512 -22.98 6.52 24.72
N PRO A 513 -22.29 7.49 24.08
CA PRO A 513 -22.86 8.82 23.79
C PRO A 513 -24.16 8.75 22.97
N ASP A 514 -24.98 9.80 23.05
CA ASP A 514 -26.22 9.94 22.26
C ASP A 514 -25.97 10.37 20.79
N SER A 515 -24.76 10.19 20.27
CA SER A 515 -24.45 10.47 18.86
C SER A 515 -24.82 9.28 17.97
N ALA A 516 -25.40 9.58 16.80
CA ALA A 516 -25.91 8.56 15.88
C ALA A 516 -24.81 7.68 15.25
N ASP A 517 -23.57 8.14 15.30
CA ASP A 517 -22.38 7.44 14.79
C ASP A 517 -21.76 6.47 15.80
N ARG A 518 -22.14 6.47 17.08
CA ARG A 518 -21.43 5.71 18.13
C ARG A 518 -22.23 4.56 18.76
N VAL A 519 -21.57 3.41 18.87
CA VAL A 519 -22.11 2.17 19.43
C VAL A 519 -21.10 1.48 20.34
N CYS A 520 -21.57 0.50 21.13
CA CYS A 520 -20.72 -0.37 21.94
C CYS A 520 -20.11 -1.49 21.09
N VAL A 521 -19.13 -2.20 21.66
CA VAL A 521 -18.26 -3.16 20.97
C VAL A 521 -18.00 -4.39 21.88
N VAL A 522 -17.51 -5.51 21.35
CA VAL A 522 -17.01 -6.75 22.01
C VAL A 522 -15.75 -7.20 21.23
N VAL A 523 -15.12 -8.33 21.55
CA VAL A 523 -14.31 -9.08 20.55
C VAL A 523 -14.37 -10.60 20.78
N PRO A 524 -13.76 -11.46 19.95
CA PRO A 524 -12.86 -12.51 20.40
C PRO A 524 -11.40 -12.03 20.33
N VAL A 525 -10.65 -12.14 21.43
CA VAL A 525 -9.21 -11.87 21.43
C VAL A 525 -8.60 -13.21 21.08
N ARG A 526 -8.62 -13.60 19.81
CA ARG A 526 -8.19 -14.95 19.39
C ARG A 526 -7.14 -14.96 18.29
N THR A 527 -6.55 -16.13 18.11
CA THR A 527 -5.92 -16.64 16.90
C THR A 527 -6.41 -18.08 16.70
N ALA A 528 -6.15 -18.71 15.55
CA ALA A 528 -6.49 -20.13 15.36
C ALA A 528 -5.80 -21.07 16.38
N GLU A 529 -4.72 -20.63 17.03
CA GLU A 529 -4.01 -21.39 18.06
C GLU A 529 -4.50 -21.11 19.49
N ARG A 530 -5.08 -19.93 19.77
CA ARG A 530 -5.52 -19.56 21.11
C ARG A 530 -6.63 -18.52 21.13
N ASP A 531 -7.67 -18.80 21.92
CA ASP A 531 -8.69 -17.84 22.29
C ASP A 531 -8.39 -17.30 23.71
N TRP A 532 -8.22 -15.98 23.83
CA TRP A 532 -7.88 -15.28 25.07
C TRP A 532 -9.09 -14.68 25.80
N GLY A 533 -10.17 -14.31 25.11
CA GLY A 533 -11.30 -13.61 25.72
C GLY A 533 -12.02 -12.64 24.78
N MET A 534 -12.52 -11.52 25.31
CA MET A 534 -13.35 -10.53 24.60
C MET A 534 -12.94 -9.08 24.99
N LEU A 535 -12.98 -8.10 24.07
CA LEU A 535 -12.64 -6.68 24.34
C LEU A 535 -13.81 -5.78 23.94
N ALA A 536 -14.54 -5.27 24.92
CA ALA A 536 -15.63 -4.36 24.64
C ALA A 536 -15.15 -2.93 24.59
N LEU A 537 -15.73 -2.10 23.73
CA LEU A 537 -15.39 -0.68 23.57
C LEU A 537 -16.63 0.19 23.35
N VAL A 538 -16.41 1.48 23.10
CA VAL A 538 -17.39 2.44 22.57
C VAL A 538 -16.69 3.28 21.50
N GLY A 539 -17.15 3.18 20.25
CA GLY A 539 -16.49 3.76 19.07
C GLY A 539 -17.46 4.09 17.94
N ALA A 540 -16.93 4.55 16.80
CA ALA A 540 -17.75 5.06 15.70
C ALA A 540 -18.00 4.03 14.58
N ILE A 541 -19.14 4.19 13.92
CA ILE A 541 -19.55 3.57 12.65
C ILE A 541 -18.88 4.35 11.50
N VAL A 542 -18.34 3.63 10.52
CA VAL A 542 -17.52 4.14 9.41
C VAL A 542 -18.02 3.45 8.15
N THR A 543 -18.69 4.20 7.29
CA THR A 543 -19.30 3.65 6.07
C THR A 543 -18.44 3.90 4.82
N THR A 544 -17.57 4.90 4.91
CA THR A 544 -16.75 5.46 3.82
C THR A 544 -15.52 4.57 3.52
N SER A 545 -14.98 3.97 4.58
CA SER A 545 -14.01 2.89 4.51
C SER A 545 -14.71 1.61 4.94
N SER A 546 -14.82 0.63 4.04
CA SER A 546 -15.07 -0.76 4.43
C SER A 546 -13.79 -1.24 5.06
N ARG A 547 -13.74 -1.53 6.37
CA ARG A 547 -12.45 -1.75 7.04
C ARG A 547 -12.57 -2.47 8.39
N GLU A 548 -11.48 -2.46 9.18
CA GLU A 548 -10.69 -3.59 9.74
C GLU A 548 -10.00 -3.40 11.20
N THR A 549 -10.42 -2.51 12.19
CA THR A 549 -9.66 -1.83 13.32
C THR A 549 -9.67 -2.35 14.78
N TYR A 550 -10.63 -3.17 15.23
CA TYR A 550 -10.54 -3.83 16.54
C TYR A 550 -10.53 -5.36 16.42
N HIS A 551 -11.18 -6.03 15.43
CA HIS A 551 -10.57 -7.22 14.68
C HIS A 551 -8.64 -7.00 12.36
N HIS A 552 -7.47 -6.26 12.25
CA HIS A 552 -6.20 -6.96 12.59
C HIS A 552 -5.54 -6.63 13.99
N TRP A 553 -5.76 -5.44 14.57
CA TRP A 553 -5.58 -4.98 15.97
C TRP A 553 -5.78 -5.97 17.13
N ALA A 554 -6.99 -6.42 17.53
CA ALA A 554 -7.12 -7.36 18.64
C ALA A 554 -6.44 -8.71 18.35
N ALA A 555 -6.04 -9.01 17.10
CA ALA A 555 -5.16 -10.13 16.79
C ALA A 555 -3.65 -9.80 16.91
N LEU A 556 -3.26 -8.54 17.17
CA LEU A 556 -2.10 -8.24 18.02
C LEU A 556 -2.41 -7.83 19.46
N LEU A 557 -3.61 -7.47 19.92
CA LEU A 557 -3.87 -7.59 21.36
C LEU A 557 -3.56 -9.04 21.79
N CYS A 558 -3.93 -10.03 20.97
CA CYS A 558 -3.42 -11.40 21.06
C CYS A 558 -1.89 -11.51 21.06
N ALA A 559 -1.18 -10.87 20.13
CA ALA A 559 0.27 -11.03 19.98
C ALA A 559 1.11 -10.21 20.97
N ALA A 560 0.58 -9.11 21.50
CA ALA A 560 1.12 -8.33 22.62
C ALA A 560 0.85 -9.05 23.95
N LEU A 561 -0.31 -9.71 24.12
CA LEU A 561 -0.53 -10.64 25.23
C LEU A 561 0.39 -11.88 25.13
N GLU A 562 0.67 -12.37 23.93
CA GLU A 562 1.63 -13.46 23.71
C GLU A 562 3.08 -12.99 23.91
N GLU A 563 3.42 -11.77 23.52
CA GLU A 563 4.69 -11.11 23.84
C GLU A 563 4.84 -10.91 25.37
N GLU A 564 3.77 -10.50 26.07
CA GLU A 564 3.75 -10.35 27.54
C GLU A 564 4.10 -11.69 28.21
N ARG A 565 3.46 -12.79 27.76
CA ARG A 565 3.77 -14.16 28.19
C ARG A 565 5.22 -14.52 27.92
N LEU A 566 5.74 -14.22 26.73
CA LEU A 566 7.11 -14.55 26.33
C LEU A 566 8.16 -13.77 27.14
N HIS A 567 7.96 -12.46 27.31
CA HIS A 567 8.85 -11.59 28.08
C HIS A 567 8.89 -12.01 29.56
N GLN A 568 7.74 -12.36 30.15
CA GLN A 568 7.66 -12.93 31.51
C GLN A 568 8.36 -14.29 31.61
N THR A 569 8.22 -15.15 30.58
CA THR A 569 8.88 -16.47 30.53
C THR A 569 10.41 -16.33 30.49
N VAL A 570 10.94 -15.38 29.70
CA VAL A 570 12.37 -15.11 29.57
C VAL A 570 12.95 -14.52 30.86
N ARG A 571 12.34 -13.48 31.45
CA ARG A 571 12.81 -12.88 32.72
C ARG A 571 12.82 -13.89 33.86
N ALA A 572 11.76 -14.70 33.97
CA ALA A 572 11.71 -15.80 34.93
C ALA A 572 12.76 -16.89 34.65
N SER A 573 13.38 -16.93 33.46
CA SER A 573 14.52 -17.80 33.15
C SER A 573 15.87 -17.16 33.52
N GLU A 574 16.02 -15.84 33.37
CA GLU A 574 17.26 -15.12 33.69
C GLU A 574 17.52 -15.04 35.20
N GLU A 575 16.49 -14.77 36.02
CA GLU A 575 16.61 -14.87 37.49
C GLU A 575 16.96 -16.31 37.92
N ARG A 576 16.43 -17.31 37.20
CA ARG A 576 16.81 -18.72 37.34
C ARG A 576 18.28 -18.95 36.97
N TYR A 577 18.82 -18.30 35.94
CA TYR A 577 20.24 -18.40 35.55
C TYR A 577 21.18 -17.71 36.55
N ALA A 578 20.79 -16.57 37.13
CA ALA A 578 21.57 -15.92 38.20
C ALA A 578 21.62 -16.78 39.48
N LEU A 579 20.52 -17.46 39.82
CA LEU A 579 20.50 -18.48 40.87
C LEU A 579 21.22 -19.78 40.44
N ALA A 580 21.28 -20.08 39.13
CA ALA A 580 22.11 -21.16 38.58
C ALA A 580 23.61 -20.84 38.62
N ALA A 581 24.05 -19.59 38.68
CA ALA A 581 25.45 -19.26 39.00
C ALA A 581 25.90 -19.79 40.40
N LEU A 582 24.95 -20.27 41.21
CA LEU A 582 25.14 -20.97 42.48
C LEU A 582 24.54 -22.40 42.48
N ALA A 583 23.98 -22.87 41.36
CA ALA A 583 23.20 -24.12 41.29
C ALA A 583 23.27 -24.91 39.95
N THR A 584 24.03 -24.49 38.94
CA THR A 584 24.35 -25.31 37.74
C THR A 584 25.05 -26.62 38.07
N ASN A 585 25.65 -26.70 39.26
CA ASN A 585 26.48 -27.82 39.71
C ASN A 585 27.77 -27.97 38.88
N ASP A 586 28.31 -26.84 38.38
CA ASP A 586 29.55 -26.72 37.60
C ASP A 586 30.84 -26.98 38.39
N GLY A 587 31.92 -27.33 37.68
CA GLY A 587 33.29 -27.35 38.20
C GLY A 587 34.08 -26.07 37.91
N LEU A 588 35.25 -25.91 38.54
CA LEU A 588 36.16 -24.76 38.41
C LEU A 588 37.61 -25.20 38.16
N TRP A 589 38.44 -24.36 37.53
CA TRP A 589 39.84 -24.69 37.25
C TRP A 589 40.79 -23.47 37.21
N GLU A 590 42.09 -23.71 37.38
CA GLU A 590 43.19 -22.75 37.27
C GLU A 590 44.44 -23.44 36.68
N TRP A 591 44.88 -23.03 35.49
CA TRP A 591 46.11 -23.49 34.85
C TRP A 591 47.23 -22.46 34.99
N ASP A 592 48.44 -22.86 35.38
CA ASP A 592 49.63 -22.00 35.37
C ASP A 592 50.42 -22.16 34.07
N ALA A 593 50.50 -21.06 33.30
CA ALA A 593 51.08 -21.04 31.96
C ALA A 593 52.62 -21.12 31.94
N ARG A 594 53.27 -21.06 33.11
CA ARG A 594 54.74 -21.05 33.26
C ARG A 594 55.29 -22.40 33.71
N THR A 595 54.47 -23.20 34.38
CA THR A 595 54.81 -24.51 34.96
C THR A 595 54.00 -25.67 34.36
N SER A 596 53.01 -25.35 33.52
CA SER A 596 52.00 -26.25 32.94
C SER A 596 51.10 -26.97 33.97
N ALA A 597 51.10 -26.55 35.24
CA ALA A 597 50.28 -27.16 36.29
C ALA A 597 48.79 -26.82 36.10
N LEU A 598 47.92 -27.83 36.12
CA LEU A 598 46.47 -27.69 35.94
C LEU A 598 45.73 -28.03 37.24
N TYR A 599 45.14 -27.04 37.89
CA TYR A 599 44.18 -27.24 38.98
C TYR A 599 42.76 -27.41 38.43
N LEU A 600 42.06 -28.42 38.94
CA LEU A 600 40.65 -28.72 38.71
C LEU A 600 40.01 -28.92 40.08
N SER A 601 38.88 -28.23 40.35
CA SER A 601 38.15 -28.35 41.61
C SER A 601 37.52 -29.74 41.75
N ASP A 602 37.21 -30.14 42.99
CA ASP A 602 36.57 -31.44 43.29
C ASP A 602 35.38 -31.73 42.36
N ARG A 603 34.59 -30.70 42.04
CA ARG A 603 33.40 -30.84 41.20
C ARG A 603 33.70 -31.08 39.72
N CYS A 604 34.84 -30.63 39.18
CA CYS A 604 35.27 -31.02 37.82
C CYS A 604 35.51 -32.53 37.71
N TRP A 605 36.16 -33.12 38.72
CA TRP A 605 36.42 -34.57 38.77
C TRP A 605 35.12 -35.37 38.87
N ASP A 606 34.20 -34.90 39.72
CA ASP A 606 32.90 -35.55 39.95
C ASP A 606 31.93 -35.37 38.76
N LEU A 607 32.05 -34.31 37.95
CA LEU A 607 31.28 -34.10 36.71
C LEU A 607 31.67 -35.09 35.61
N LEU A 608 32.96 -35.38 35.47
CA LEU A 608 33.51 -36.16 34.36
C LEU A 608 33.91 -37.60 34.77
N GLY A 609 33.65 -37.99 36.02
CA GLY A 609 33.90 -39.33 36.52
C GLY A 609 35.37 -39.76 36.41
N LEU A 610 36.30 -38.84 36.71
CA LEU A 610 37.74 -39.02 36.50
C LEU A 610 38.49 -39.34 37.81
N ASP A 611 39.55 -40.15 37.71
CA ASP A 611 40.39 -40.51 38.86
C ASP A 611 41.24 -39.31 39.32
N ARG A 612 41.13 -38.99 40.61
CA ARG A 612 41.86 -37.91 41.31
C ARG A 612 43.37 -38.20 41.44
N ALA A 613 43.83 -39.41 41.08
CA ALA A 613 45.24 -39.76 40.94
C ALA A 613 45.85 -39.39 39.56
N THR A 614 45.05 -38.86 38.63
CA THR A 614 45.54 -38.39 37.32
C THR A 614 46.54 -37.23 37.49
N GLU A 615 47.58 -37.17 36.66
CA GLU A 615 48.57 -36.09 36.76
C GLU A 615 47.94 -34.73 36.38
N ASN A 616 48.01 -33.77 37.31
CA ASN A 616 47.43 -32.43 37.19
C ASN A 616 48.25 -31.52 36.26
N ARG A 617 48.28 -31.90 34.98
CA ARG A 617 48.99 -31.23 33.88
C ARG A 617 48.15 -31.17 32.62
N LEU A 618 48.37 -30.13 31.82
CA LEU A 618 47.68 -29.91 30.56
C LEU A 618 47.89 -31.06 29.55
N GLU A 619 49.09 -31.62 29.49
CA GLU A 619 49.43 -32.70 28.57
C GLU A 619 48.66 -34.00 28.90
N ALA A 620 48.42 -34.26 30.19
CA ALA A 620 47.60 -35.37 30.66
C ALA A 620 46.10 -35.12 30.37
N TRP A 621 45.62 -33.89 30.56
CA TRP A 621 44.25 -33.50 30.22
C TRP A 621 43.97 -33.65 28.72
N ARG A 622 44.88 -33.18 27.86
CA ARG A 622 44.81 -33.33 26.40
C ARG A 622 44.62 -34.79 25.97
N ALA A 623 45.26 -35.74 26.64
CA ALA A 623 45.16 -37.17 26.32
C ALA A 623 43.77 -37.78 26.61
N LEU A 624 42.87 -37.04 27.27
CA LEU A 624 41.47 -37.38 27.52
C LEU A 624 40.51 -36.76 26.49
N ILE A 625 40.94 -35.81 25.66
CA ILE A 625 40.07 -35.15 24.68
C ILE A 625 39.85 -36.04 23.45
N HIS A 626 38.65 -36.03 22.87
CA HIS A 626 38.34 -36.77 21.65
C HIS A 626 39.19 -36.26 20.46
N PRO A 627 39.81 -37.14 19.64
CA PRO A 627 40.79 -36.74 18.62
C PRO A 627 40.38 -35.59 17.70
N ASP A 628 39.13 -35.58 17.21
CA ASP A 628 38.61 -34.54 16.31
C ASP A 628 38.58 -33.15 16.99
N ASP A 629 38.30 -33.10 18.29
CA ASP A 629 38.08 -31.86 19.05
C ASP A 629 39.39 -31.29 19.62
N VAL A 630 40.49 -32.07 19.58
CA VAL A 630 41.80 -31.66 20.10
C VAL A 630 42.29 -30.41 19.38
N ALA A 631 42.11 -30.31 18.07
CA ALA A 631 42.60 -29.17 17.28
C ALA A 631 41.92 -27.85 17.70
N ASP A 632 40.61 -27.90 17.95
CA ASP A 632 39.80 -26.74 18.33
C ASP A 632 40.05 -26.33 19.79
N MET A 633 40.18 -27.28 20.72
CA MET A 633 40.59 -26.96 22.09
C MET A 633 42.04 -26.44 22.15
N GLU A 634 42.97 -26.98 21.35
CA GLU A 634 44.31 -26.41 21.25
C GLU A 634 44.33 -25.02 20.59
N HIS A 635 43.40 -24.73 19.68
CA HIS A 635 43.25 -23.41 19.09
C HIS A 635 42.66 -22.40 20.10
N ALA A 636 41.61 -22.80 20.82
CA ALA A 636 40.98 -22.05 21.90
C ALA A 636 41.98 -21.73 23.03
N LEU A 637 42.75 -22.71 23.48
CA LEU A 637 43.76 -22.51 24.52
C LEU A 637 44.91 -21.62 24.04
N ARG A 638 45.37 -21.75 22.79
CA ARG A 638 46.36 -20.83 22.20
C ARG A 638 45.81 -19.40 22.10
N LYS A 639 44.53 -19.22 21.77
CA LYS A 639 43.85 -17.91 21.79
C LYS A 639 43.79 -17.33 23.20
N ALA A 640 43.47 -18.13 24.21
CA ALA A 640 43.49 -17.71 25.61
C ALA A 640 44.91 -17.28 26.06
N VAL A 641 45.96 -18.03 25.70
CA VAL A 641 47.36 -17.71 26.06
C VAL A 641 47.91 -16.50 25.30
N ALA A 642 47.56 -16.32 24.02
CA ALA A 642 47.81 -15.06 23.31
C ALA A 642 46.97 -13.92 23.91
N GLY A 643 45.79 -14.26 24.42
CA GLY A 643 44.80 -13.43 25.09
C GLY A 643 44.36 -12.26 24.21
N HIS A 644 43.90 -12.59 23.01
CA HIS A 644 43.22 -11.65 22.10
C HIS A 644 41.73 -11.77 22.39
N GLU A 645 41.18 -12.97 22.21
CA GLU A 645 40.08 -13.47 23.02
C GLU A 645 40.57 -13.66 24.47
N ALA A 646 40.29 -12.68 25.34
CA ALA A 646 40.61 -12.76 26.77
C ALA A 646 39.67 -13.71 27.56
N THR A 647 38.50 -13.97 26.99
CA THR A 647 37.48 -14.94 27.44
C THR A 647 37.31 -15.98 26.34
N VAL A 648 37.31 -17.28 26.69
CA VAL A 648 37.28 -18.38 25.72
C VAL A 648 36.24 -19.42 26.14
N LEU A 649 35.16 -19.53 25.37
CA LEU A 649 34.16 -20.61 25.48
C LEU A 649 34.50 -21.68 24.45
N THR A 650 34.49 -22.96 24.83
CA THR A 650 34.75 -24.07 23.90
C THR A 650 34.08 -25.35 24.36
N GLU A 651 33.38 -26.00 23.42
CA GLU A 651 32.72 -27.29 23.62
C GLU A 651 33.60 -28.40 23.04
N TYR A 652 33.76 -29.48 23.79
CA TYR A 652 34.70 -30.56 23.45
C TYR A 652 34.31 -31.85 24.17
N ARG A 653 34.59 -33.00 23.55
CA ARG A 653 34.30 -34.31 24.14
C ARG A 653 35.47 -34.76 25.01
N VAL A 654 35.18 -35.05 26.28
CA VAL A 654 36.16 -35.57 27.25
C VAL A 654 35.88 -37.05 27.53
N ARG A 655 36.93 -37.87 27.53
CA ARG A 655 36.89 -39.30 27.81
C ARG A 655 36.79 -39.55 29.31
N THR A 656 35.71 -40.19 29.73
CA THR A 656 35.43 -40.61 31.11
C THR A 656 36.30 -41.83 31.50
N ALA A 657 36.42 -42.15 32.79
CA ALA A 657 37.32 -43.21 33.26
C ALA A 657 36.93 -44.64 32.82
N ASP A 658 35.71 -44.84 32.30
CA ASP A 658 35.24 -46.10 31.69
C ASP A 658 35.58 -46.22 30.18
N GLY A 659 36.15 -45.17 29.58
CA GLY A 659 36.52 -45.11 28.17
C GLY A 659 35.43 -44.58 27.23
N SER A 660 34.24 -44.26 27.74
CA SER A 660 33.22 -43.51 26.98
C SER A 660 33.54 -42.01 26.93
N TYR A 661 32.69 -41.19 26.30
CA TYR A 661 32.90 -39.75 26.14
C TYR A 661 31.59 -38.99 26.38
N ARG A 662 31.69 -37.78 26.94
CA ARG A 662 30.56 -36.82 27.06
C ARG A 662 30.97 -35.43 26.58
N TRP A 663 29.99 -34.62 26.17
CA TRP A 663 30.22 -33.22 25.77
C TRP A 663 30.39 -32.35 27.01
N ALA A 664 31.52 -31.66 27.09
CA ALA A 664 31.79 -30.67 28.13
C ALA A 664 31.94 -29.27 27.51
N LEU A 665 31.43 -28.25 28.20
CA LEU A 665 31.67 -26.84 27.91
C LEU A 665 32.73 -26.31 28.89
N ALA A 666 33.89 -25.95 28.38
CA ALA A 666 34.90 -25.18 29.12
C ALA A 666 34.66 -23.68 28.90
N ARG A 667 34.55 -22.91 29.99
CA ARG A 667 34.44 -21.45 30.00
C ARG A 667 35.69 -20.86 30.66
N ALA A 668 36.57 -20.20 29.92
CA ALA A 668 37.92 -19.82 30.36
C ALA A 668 38.21 -18.31 30.32
N LEU A 669 39.16 -17.85 31.15
CA LEU A 669 39.59 -16.47 31.33
C LEU A 669 41.09 -16.40 31.62
N SER A 670 41.83 -15.54 30.92
CA SER A 670 43.29 -15.41 31.09
C SER A 670 43.69 -14.33 32.09
N VAL A 671 44.49 -14.70 33.09
CA VAL A 671 45.04 -13.85 34.15
C VAL A 671 46.48 -13.47 33.78
N ARG A 672 46.78 -12.17 33.69
CA ARG A 672 48.08 -11.63 33.25
C ARG A 672 48.91 -11.07 34.40
N ALA A 673 50.23 -11.20 34.29
CA ALA A 673 51.21 -10.55 35.15
C ALA A 673 51.42 -9.08 34.77
N ALA A 674 52.09 -8.32 35.64
CA ALA A 674 52.31 -6.87 35.47
C ALA A 674 53.19 -6.47 34.27
N ASP A 675 53.89 -7.43 33.64
CA ASP A 675 54.66 -7.23 32.41
C ASP A 675 53.86 -7.53 31.12
N GLY A 676 52.58 -7.90 31.25
CA GLY A 676 51.67 -8.24 30.15
C GLY A 676 51.65 -9.71 29.75
N SER A 677 52.56 -10.55 30.26
CA SER A 677 52.55 -11.99 30.00
C SER A 677 51.34 -12.68 30.68
N VAL A 678 50.81 -13.77 30.11
CA VAL A 678 49.79 -14.58 30.78
C VAL A 678 50.45 -15.40 31.87
N GLU A 679 49.99 -15.21 33.11
CA GLU A 679 50.46 -15.95 34.28
C GLU A 679 49.68 -17.25 34.43
N ARG A 680 48.34 -17.16 34.40
CA ARG A 680 47.40 -18.24 34.66
C ARG A 680 46.16 -18.16 33.77
N ILE A 681 45.41 -19.25 33.61
CA ILE A 681 44.10 -19.28 32.95
C ILE A 681 43.11 -19.97 33.89
N VAL A 682 42.04 -19.28 34.26
CA VAL A 682 41.01 -19.80 35.18
C VAL A 682 39.71 -20.04 34.43
N GLY A 683 38.85 -20.93 34.92
CA GLY A 683 37.60 -21.20 34.24
C GLY A 683 36.59 -22.05 35.01
N SER A 684 35.49 -22.34 34.34
CA SER A 684 34.48 -23.32 34.77
C SER A 684 34.31 -24.41 33.72
N LEU A 685 33.74 -25.53 34.15
CA LEU A 685 33.52 -26.71 33.32
C LEU A 685 32.14 -27.28 33.60
N SER A 686 31.31 -27.38 32.56
CA SER A 686 29.93 -27.88 32.62
C SER A 686 29.78 -29.13 31.76
N ASP A 687 28.95 -30.06 32.21
CA ASP A 687 28.45 -31.15 31.35
C ASP A 687 27.20 -30.66 30.61
N ILE A 688 27.14 -30.86 29.29
CA ILE A 688 26.12 -30.31 28.39
C ILE A 688 25.53 -31.36 27.44
N HIS A 689 25.84 -32.65 27.61
CA HIS A 689 25.57 -33.69 26.61
C HIS A 689 24.08 -33.81 26.25
N GLU A 690 23.19 -33.91 27.25
CA GLU A 690 21.74 -33.91 27.06
C GLU A 690 21.15 -32.49 26.94
N ARG A 691 21.97 -31.43 27.08
CA ARG A 691 21.55 -30.03 26.97
C ARG A 691 21.64 -29.50 25.54
N ARG A 692 22.78 -29.68 24.85
CA ARG A 692 22.91 -29.52 23.39
C ARG A 692 21.95 -30.41 22.59
N SER A 693 21.55 -31.53 23.16
CA SER A 693 20.49 -32.39 22.60
C SER A 693 19.10 -31.73 22.56
N LEU A 694 18.95 -30.50 23.11
CA LEU A 694 17.70 -29.72 23.18
C LEU A 694 17.87 -28.22 22.86
N GLU A 695 19.01 -27.60 23.19
CA GLU A 695 19.20 -26.13 23.15
C GLU A 695 18.96 -25.50 21.77
N ASP A 696 19.53 -26.07 20.71
CA ASP A 696 19.38 -25.58 19.32
C ASP A 696 17.97 -25.80 18.72
N GLN A 697 17.02 -26.29 19.52
CA GLN A 697 15.70 -26.81 19.10
C GLN A 697 14.53 -26.33 20.00
N LEU A 698 14.75 -25.31 20.86
CA LEU A 698 13.77 -24.82 21.85
C LEU A 698 13.77 -23.27 21.95
N ARG A 699 13.68 -22.56 20.82
CA ARG A 699 13.70 -21.09 20.74
C ARG A 699 12.66 -20.45 19.82
N GLU A 700 11.91 -21.26 19.07
CA GLU A 700 11.30 -20.88 17.80
C GLU A 700 10.10 -19.94 17.98
N ASN A 701 8.97 -20.41 18.52
CA ASN A 701 7.78 -19.61 18.85
C ASN A 701 7.96 -18.76 20.13
N ALA A 702 9.16 -18.22 20.32
CA ALA A 702 9.42 -17.00 21.08
C ALA A 702 9.74 -15.82 20.14
N LEU A 703 10.28 -16.10 18.96
CA LEU A 703 10.57 -15.15 17.88
C LEU A 703 9.56 -15.25 16.73
N TYR A 704 8.88 -16.39 16.61
CA TYR A 704 7.88 -16.69 15.57
C TYR A 704 6.45 -16.70 16.14
N ASP A 705 5.47 -16.57 15.23
CA ASP A 705 4.05 -16.29 15.49
C ASP A 705 3.30 -17.46 16.17
N ALA A 706 2.09 -17.18 16.64
CA ALA A 706 1.10 -18.13 17.16
C ALA A 706 -0.17 -18.14 16.28
N LEU A 707 0.05 -18.24 14.97
CA LEU A 707 -0.98 -18.48 13.95
C LEU A 707 -0.39 -18.94 12.61
N THR A 708 0.54 -18.16 12.04
CA THR A 708 1.00 -18.34 10.64
C THR A 708 2.32 -19.10 10.50
N GLY A 709 3.21 -18.97 11.49
CA GLY A 709 4.62 -19.36 11.33
C GLY A 709 5.50 -18.29 10.68
N LEU A 710 5.04 -17.03 10.60
CA LEU A 710 5.90 -15.87 10.33
C LEU A 710 6.74 -15.45 11.56
N PRO A 711 7.75 -14.57 11.38
CA PRO A 711 8.34 -13.75 12.45
C PRO A 711 7.25 -12.97 13.22
N ASN A 712 7.37 -12.78 14.54
CA ASN A 712 6.27 -12.24 15.38
C ASN A 712 6.36 -10.75 15.78
N ARG A 713 5.36 -10.31 16.55
CA ARG A 713 5.26 -9.04 17.29
C ARG A 713 6.60 -8.44 17.77
N ARG A 714 7.34 -9.07 18.69
CA ARG A 714 8.58 -8.46 19.24
C ARG A 714 9.70 -8.42 18.20
N LEU A 715 9.65 -9.33 17.23
CA LEU A 715 10.64 -9.40 16.17
C LEU A 715 10.53 -8.24 15.16
N PHE A 716 9.41 -7.50 15.13
CA PHE A 716 9.38 -6.22 14.43
C PHE A 716 10.24 -5.15 15.13
N LEU A 717 10.24 -5.12 16.46
CA LEU A 717 11.02 -4.18 17.28
C LEU A 717 12.53 -4.38 17.02
N ASP A 718 13.01 -5.62 17.19
CA ASP A 718 14.40 -6.02 16.90
C ASP A 718 14.82 -5.55 15.49
N ARG A 719 13.98 -5.83 14.49
CA ARG A 719 14.31 -5.52 13.10
C ARG A 719 14.29 -4.02 12.80
N LEU A 720 13.39 -3.25 13.40
CA LEU A 720 13.37 -1.80 13.26
C LEU A 720 14.55 -1.15 14.00
N GLU A 721 14.89 -1.59 15.21
CA GLU A 721 16.12 -1.15 15.90
C GLU A 721 17.36 -1.43 15.06
N HIS A 722 17.45 -2.64 14.48
CA HIS A 722 18.51 -3.01 13.55
C HIS A 722 18.51 -2.12 12.29
N ALA A 723 17.35 -1.82 11.69
CA ALA A 723 17.23 -0.95 10.52
C ALA A 723 17.63 0.51 10.83
N VAL A 724 17.20 1.07 11.96
CA VAL A 724 17.61 2.41 12.44
C VAL A 724 19.13 2.43 12.68
N ALA A 725 19.67 1.42 13.38
CA ALA A 725 21.11 1.31 13.64
C ALA A 725 21.93 1.01 12.36
N GLN A 726 21.31 0.45 11.32
CA GLN A 726 21.92 0.26 10.00
C GLN A 726 21.92 1.57 9.21
N CYS A 727 20.78 2.25 9.07
CA CYS A 727 20.70 3.58 8.44
C CYS A 727 21.73 4.55 9.04
N ARG A 728 21.84 4.60 10.37
CA ARG A 728 22.83 5.46 11.06
C ARG A 728 24.30 5.09 10.78
N ARG A 729 24.60 3.88 10.32
CA ARG A 729 25.97 3.40 10.01
C ARG A 729 26.30 3.42 8.52
N SER A 730 25.37 3.00 7.66
CA SER A 730 25.56 2.79 6.22
C SER A 730 24.65 3.63 5.33
N ARG A 731 23.81 4.50 5.90
CA ARG A 731 22.79 5.31 5.19
C ARG A 731 21.80 4.49 4.35
N THR A 732 21.64 3.19 4.65
CA THR A 732 20.62 2.31 4.05
C THR A 732 19.22 2.77 4.46
N PRO A 733 18.30 3.04 3.51
CA PRO A 733 17.02 3.62 3.83
C PRO A 733 15.99 2.57 4.30
N PHE A 734 14.98 3.02 5.03
CA PHE A 734 13.86 2.20 5.49
C PHE A 734 12.59 3.05 5.65
N ALA A 735 11.44 2.39 5.71
CA ALA A 735 10.16 3.04 6.03
C ALA A 735 9.29 2.20 6.96
N VAL A 736 8.45 2.91 7.73
CA VAL A 736 7.43 2.37 8.63
C VAL A 736 6.09 2.90 8.17
N LEU A 737 5.19 1.99 7.80
CA LEU A 737 3.85 2.28 7.26
C LEU A 737 2.81 1.64 8.19
N PHE A 738 1.96 2.41 8.85
CA PHE A 738 1.06 1.92 9.91
C PHE A 738 -0.41 1.89 9.51
N LEU A 739 -1.11 0.86 9.99
CA LEU A 739 -2.50 0.48 9.71
C LEU A 739 -3.63 1.53 9.90
N ASP A 740 -4.08 1.73 11.16
CA ASP A 740 -5.48 1.98 11.61
C ASP A 740 -6.50 1.61 10.57
N LEU A 741 -6.92 0.39 10.72
CA LEU A 741 -7.91 -0.21 9.91
C LEU A 741 -9.34 0.26 10.25
N ASP A 742 -9.74 1.54 10.27
CA ASP A 742 -11.12 2.12 10.22
C ASP A 742 -12.48 1.30 10.10
N GLY A 743 -12.64 0.05 10.55
CA GLY A 743 -13.92 -0.68 10.67
C GLY A 743 -14.04 -2.11 11.29
N PHE A 744 -13.00 -2.93 11.51
CA PHE A 744 -12.97 -4.01 12.56
C PHE A 744 -13.25 -3.43 13.94
N LYS A 745 -13.59 -2.15 14.14
CA LYS A 745 -14.22 -1.67 15.39
C LYS A 745 -15.59 -2.27 15.66
N VAL A 746 -16.36 -2.53 14.60
CA VAL A 746 -17.69 -3.13 14.59
C VAL A 746 -17.81 -4.18 13.46
N VAL A 747 -16.72 -4.52 12.74
CA VAL A 747 -16.49 -5.97 12.55
C VAL A 747 -16.24 -6.57 13.94
N ASN A 748 -15.40 -6.01 14.85
CA ASN A 748 -15.23 -6.60 16.21
C ASN A 748 -16.46 -6.56 17.09
N ASP A 749 -17.50 -5.92 16.61
CA ASP A 749 -18.80 -6.19 17.14
C ASP A 749 -19.81 -6.25 16.02
N SER A 750 -19.73 -7.09 14.99
CA SER A 750 -20.98 -7.53 14.38
C SER A 750 -21.19 -9.08 14.14
N LEU A 751 -20.76 -9.82 13.11
CA LEU A 751 -21.41 -11.11 12.70
C LEU A 751 -21.21 -12.40 13.52
N GLY A 752 -20.84 -12.37 14.79
CA GLY A 752 -20.60 -13.59 15.58
C GLY A 752 -19.36 -14.42 15.22
N HIS A 753 -18.50 -14.69 16.20
CA HIS A 753 -17.09 -15.02 16.03
C HIS A 753 -16.73 -16.49 15.87
N GLN A 754 -16.95 -17.09 14.70
CA GLN A 754 -16.11 -18.24 14.26
C GLN A 754 -15.84 -18.43 12.74
N ALA A 755 -16.05 -17.44 11.86
CA ALA A 755 -15.50 -17.47 10.48
C ALA A 755 -14.60 -16.26 10.19
N GLY A 756 -13.29 -16.40 10.39
CA GLY A 756 -12.34 -15.29 10.40
C GLY A 756 -11.09 -15.31 11.32
N ASP A 757 -10.79 -16.34 12.13
CA ASP A 757 -9.39 -16.82 12.28
C ASP A 757 -8.83 -17.10 10.89
N ARG A 758 -9.72 -17.55 9.99
CA ARG A 758 -9.62 -17.48 8.53
C ARG A 758 -9.01 -16.19 8.01
N LEU A 759 -9.29 -15.06 8.65
CA LEU A 759 -8.94 -13.69 8.29
C LEU A 759 -7.87 -13.09 9.22
N LEU A 760 -7.76 -13.55 10.48
CA LEU A 760 -6.56 -13.36 11.30
C LEU A 760 -5.34 -14.01 10.63
N THR A 761 -5.64 -15.10 9.92
CA THR A 761 -4.93 -15.65 8.77
C THR A 761 -5.14 -14.67 7.60
N ALA A 762 -6.05 -14.88 6.64
CA ALA A 762 -6.18 -14.20 5.34
C ALA A 762 -6.03 -12.67 5.20
N VAL A 763 -6.34 -11.80 6.17
CA VAL A 763 -5.98 -10.36 6.11
C VAL A 763 -4.52 -10.14 6.55
N GLY A 764 -4.07 -10.88 7.57
CA GLY A 764 -2.65 -10.99 7.90
C GLY A 764 -1.86 -11.67 6.78
N ASN A 765 -2.46 -12.69 6.13
CA ASN A 765 -1.90 -13.32 4.95
C ASN A 765 -1.98 -12.38 3.74
N ARG A 766 -2.99 -11.51 3.60
CA ARG A 766 -3.01 -10.48 2.54
C ARG A 766 -1.81 -9.57 2.71
N ILE A 767 -1.52 -9.13 3.93
CA ILE A 767 -0.31 -8.36 4.21
C ILE A 767 0.95 -9.22 3.92
N GLU A 768 1.05 -10.46 4.39
CA GLU A 768 2.17 -11.38 4.10
C GLU A 768 2.40 -11.58 2.60
N HIS A 769 1.35 -11.85 1.81
CA HIS A 769 1.43 -12.09 0.37
C HIS A 769 1.74 -10.83 -0.45
N GLN A 770 1.56 -9.63 0.13
CA GLN A 770 1.86 -8.36 -0.53
C GLN A 770 3.28 -7.84 -0.24
N LEU A 771 4.06 -8.55 0.59
CA LEU A 771 5.40 -8.16 1.02
C LEU A 771 6.48 -9.10 0.47
N ARG A 772 7.68 -8.57 0.21
CA ARG A 772 8.86 -9.36 -0.19
C ARG A 772 9.44 -10.07 1.04
N ALA A 773 10.28 -11.09 0.82
CA ALA A 773 10.93 -11.83 1.92
C ALA A 773 11.92 -11.02 2.79
N VAL A 774 12.27 -9.78 2.38
CA VAL A 774 13.15 -8.85 3.13
C VAL A 774 12.35 -7.72 3.80
N ASP A 775 11.31 -7.23 3.12
CA ASP A 775 10.24 -6.46 3.72
C ASP A 775 9.76 -7.23 4.95
N THR A 776 9.75 -6.60 6.12
CA THR A 776 9.36 -7.28 7.35
C THR A 776 7.85 -7.28 7.49
N GLY A 777 7.26 -8.16 6.67
CA GLY A 777 6.19 -9.05 7.09
C GLY A 777 6.68 -9.98 8.21
N ALA A 778 7.03 -9.41 9.36
CA ALA A 778 6.76 -10.11 10.60
C ALA A 778 5.25 -10.00 10.80
N ARG A 779 4.54 -11.11 10.95
CA ARG A 779 3.14 -11.03 11.34
C ARG A 779 3.13 -10.53 12.78
N PHE A 780 2.80 -9.26 12.91
CA PHE A 780 2.71 -8.55 14.18
C PHE A 780 1.67 -9.15 15.12
N GLY A 781 0.82 -10.08 14.66
CA GLY A 781 -0.63 -9.90 14.72
C GLY A 781 -1.03 -8.76 13.75
N GLY A 782 -2.04 -7.97 14.11
CA GLY A 782 -1.86 -6.52 14.10
C GLY A 782 -2.43 -5.73 12.94
N ASP A 783 -3.21 -4.71 13.27
CA ASP A 783 -3.43 -3.54 12.42
C ASP A 783 -2.31 -2.53 12.70
N GLU A 784 -1.83 -2.44 13.95
CA GLU A 784 -0.44 -2.12 14.28
C GLU A 784 0.55 -3.20 13.76
N PHE A 785 0.22 -3.88 12.66
CA PHE A 785 1.13 -3.91 11.53
C PHE A 785 1.58 -2.47 11.24
N ALA A 786 2.69 -2.07 11.83
CA ALA A 786 3.64 -1.36 11.00
C ALA A 786 4.17 -2.37 9.98
N ILE A 787 4.25 -1.96 8.73
CA ILE A 787 5.02 -2.65 7.70
C ILE A 787 6.39 -1.99 7.70
N LEU A 788 7.45 -2.77 7.97
CA LEU A 788 8.83 -2.33 7.87
C LEU A 788 9.35 -2.70 6.49
N LEU A 789 9.51 -1.69 5.65
CA LEU A 789 10.17 -1.84 4.37
C LEU A 789 11.67 -1.58 4.57
N HIS A 790 12.47 -2.61 4.36
CA HIS A 790 13.93 -2.53 4.35
C HIS A 790 14.42 -2.16 2.95
N ASP A 791 15.45 -1.32 2.86
CA ASP A 791 16.09 -0.96 1.59
C ASP A 791 15.07 -0.39 0.58
N VAL A 792 14.20 0.51 1.07
CA VAL A 792 13.19 1.22 0.27
C VAL A 792 13.51 2.69 0.23
N GLU A 793 13.50 3.27 -0.97
CA GLU A 793 13.65 4.72 -1.14
C GLU A 793 12.33 5.44 -0.80
N PRO A 794 12.37 6.67 -0.22
CA PRO A 794 11.17 7.37 0.27
C PRO A 794 10.04 7.57 -0.74
N HIS A 795 10.31 7.52 -2.06
CA HIS A 795 9.31 7.65 -3.11
C HIS A 795 8.51 6.35 -3.36
N ASP A 796 9.15 5.19 -3.23
CA ASP A 796 8.53 3.86 -3.44
C ASP A 796 7.56 3.47 -2.32
N VAL A 797 7.75 4.05 -1.13
CA VAL A 797 6.96 3.78 0.08
C VAL A 797 5.46 4.01 -0.17
N LEU A 798 5.11 5.08 -0.89
CA LEU A 798 3.71 5.42 -1.16
C LEU A 798 3.05 4.43 -2.13
N HIS A 799 3.79 3.85 -3.08
CA HIS A 799 3.27 2.79 -3.95
C HIS A 799 3.00 1.49 -3.17
N VAL A 800 3.84 1.12 -2.21
CA VAL A 800 3.61 -0.05 -1.37
C VAL A 800 2.42 0.17 -0.43
N ALA A 801 2.33 1.36 0.17
CA ALA A 801 1.19 1.78 0.98
C ALA A 801 -0.14 1.62 0.23
N GLN A 802 -0.23 2.19 -0.98
CA GLN A 802 -1.44 2.11 -1.82
C GLN A 802 -1.76 0.68 -2.30
N ARG A 803 -0.75 -0.18 -2.50
CA ARG A 803 -0.99 -1.59 -2.86
C ARG A 803 -1.60 -2.38 -1.69
N VAL A 804 -1.07 -2.20 -0.49
CA VAL A 804 -1.61 -2.80 0.74
C VAL A 804 -3.01 -2.23 1.02
N GLN A 805 -3.23 -0.93 0.77
CA GLN A 805 -4.54 -0.29 0.81
C GLN A 805 -5.58 -1.05 -0.02
N ALA A 806 -5.28 -1.24 -1.31
CA ALA A 806 -6.19 -1.87 -2.25
C ALA A 806 -6.42 -3.37 -1.95
N ALA A 807 -5.37 -4.11 -1.62
CA ALA A 807 -5.45 -5.55 -1.38
C ALA A 807 -6.28 -5.93 -0.16
N LEU A 808 -6.32 -5.07 0.87
CA LEU A 808 -7.20 -5.28 2.00
C LEU A 808 -8.68 -5.03 1.60
N ALA A 809 -8.98 -4.16 0.64
CA ALA A 809 -10.32 -3.71 0.22
C ALA A 809 -11.31 -4.73 -0.41
N GLU A 810 -11.13 -6.03 -0.18
CA GLU A 810 -11.28 -7.03 -1.26
C GLU A 810 -11.86 -8.41 -0.85
N VAL A 811 -12.00 -9.32 -1.84
CA VAL A 811 -12.57 -10.69 -1.85
C VAL A 811 -11.56 -11.85 -1.65
N ILE A 812 -11.94 -12.95 -0.98
CA ILE A 812 -11.61 -14.40 -1.20
C ILE A 812 -12.15 -15.32 -0.09
N ASP A 813 -13.03 -16.29 -0.38
CA ASP A 813 -13.25 -17.59 0.34
C ASP A 813 -13.56 -17.57 1.88
N LEU A 814 -14.84 -17.52 2.31
CA LEU A 814 -15.34 -18.05 3.61
C LEU A 814 -16.88 -18.23 3.70
N ASP A 815 -17.38 -18.41 4.93
CA ASP A 815 -18.76 -18.72 5.30
C ASP A 815 -19.79 -17.58 5.04
N GLY A 816 -20.59 -17.70 3.98
CA GLY A 816 -21.89 -17.02 3.76
C GLY A 816 -21.99 -15.48 3.80
N ASN A 817 -20.92 -14.73 4.04
CA ASN A 817 -20.97 -13.30 4.38
C ASN A 817 -19.76 -12.54 3.82
N GLU A 818 -19.98 -11.35 3.25
CA GLU A 818 -19.02 -10.74 2.30
C GLU A 818 -18.24 -9.50 2.80
N VAL A 819 -16.94 -9.63 3.13
CA VAL A 819 -16.15 -8.76 4.03
C VAL A 819 -15.05 -7.89 3.35
N ALA A 820 -15.17 -6.55 3.44
CA ALA A 820 -14.32 -5.60 2.69
C ALA A 820 -13.44 -4.64 3.55
N ILE A 821 -12.14 -4.39 3.17
CA ILE A 821 -11.10 -3.68 3.99
C ILE A 821 -10.22 -2.55 3.28
N ARG A 822 -10.80 -1.48 2.70
CA ARG A 822 -10.24 -0.26 2.03
C ARG A 822 -9.05 0.44 2.74
N ALA A 823 -7.81 -0.05 2.65
CA ALA A 823 -6.82 0.26 3.68
C ALA A 823 -5.99 1.57 3.72
N SER A 824 -6.51 2.62 4.36
CA SER A 824 -5.81 3.83 4.82
C SER A 824 -4.47 3.56 5.54
N LEU A 825 -3.52 4.51 5.59
CA LEU A 825 -2.23 4.37 6.30
C LEU A 825 -1.68 5.70 6.85
N GLY A 826 -0.63 5.64 7.68
CA GLY A 826 0.32 6.75 7.86
C GLY A 826 1.79 6.32 7.87
N ILE A 827 2.70 7.22 7.47
CA ILE A 827 4.07 6.86 7.05
C ILE A 827 5.14 7.76 7.68
N ALA A 828 6.23 7.13 8.16
CA ALA A 828 7.53 7.80 8.31
C ALA A 828 8.66 7.02 7.64
N THR A 829 9.69 7.75 7.21
CA THR A 829 10.83 7.24 6.46
C THR A 829 12.14 7.66 7.11
N SER A 830 13.21 6.91 6.85
CA SER A 830 14.56 7.16 7.34
C SER A 830 15.23 8.45 6.86
N ALA A 831 14.52 9.31 6.13
CA ALA A 831 14.98 10.62 5.71
C ALA A 831 15.04 11.64 6.86
N ILE A 832 14.31 11.37 7.95
CA ILE A 832 14.49 12.01 9.24
C ILE A 832 15.54 11.18 10.01
N ASP A 833 16.58 11.83 10.54
CA ASP A 833 17.67 11.19 11.29
C ASP A 833 17.17 10.72 12.68
N TYR A 834 16.43 9.61 12.71
CA TYR A 834 15.85 9.03 13.92
C TYR A 834 16.90 8.47 14.88
N ALA A 835 16.73 8.72 16.17
CA ALA A 835 17.64 8.26 17.21
C ALA A 835 17.33 6.83 17.68
N SER A 836 16.05 6.44 17.66
CA SER A 836 15.57 5.15 18.16
C SER A 836 14.41 4.59 17.32
N ALA A 837 14.03 3.33 17.57
CA ALA A 837 12.87 2.73 16.91
C ALA A 837 11.58 3.40 17.39
N GLU A 838 11.49 3.67 18.69
CA GLU A 838 10.35 4.33 19.34
C GLU A 838 10.04 5.71 18.74
N ASP A 839 11.04 6.43 18.22
CA ASP A 839 10.82 7.71 17.53
C ASP A 839 10.18 7.55 16.15
N VAL A 840 10.59 6.53 15.36
CA VAL A 840 9.91 6.22 14.10
C VAL A 840 8.48 5.77 14.41
N LEU A 841 8.32 4.93 15.44
CA LEU A 841 7.05 4.50 16.04
C LEU A 841 6.37 5.63 16.87
N ARG A 842 6.70 6.90 16.62
CA ARG A 842 6.10 8.12 17.19
C ARG A 842 5.90 9.23 16.12
N ASP A 843 6.48 9.08 14.93
CA ASP A 843 6.28 9.97 13.77
C ASP A 843 5.48 9.28 12.65
N ALA A 844 5.79 8.01 12.36
CA ALA A 844 4.84 7.10 11.72
C ALA A 844 3.68 6.79 12.68
N ASP A 845 3.57 7.44 13.85
CA ASP A 845 2.43 7.53 14.78
C ASP A 845 1.69 8.86 14.72
N THR A 846 2.33 9.89 14.15
CA THR A 846 1.81 11.26 14.13
C THR A 846 1.45 11.78 12.71
N ALA A 847 1.95 11.15 11.63
CA ALA A 847 1.48 11.17 10.23
C ALA A 847 0.02 10.70 9.98
N MET A 848 -0.81 10.90 11.00
CA MET A 848 -1.43 9.77 11.69
C MET A 848 -2.35 10.37 12.79
N TYR A 849 -1.79 11.17 13.70
CA TYR A 849 -2.59 12.14 14.49
C TYR A 849 -3.26 13.19 13.58
N HIS A 850 -2.70 13.39 12.39
CA HIS A 850 -3.37 13.99 11.24
C HIS A 850 -3.99 12.90 10.34
N ALA A 851 -4.90 12.03 10.85
CA ALA A 851 -5.52 10.97 10.03
C ALA A 851 -7.00 10.31 10.00
N LYS A 852 -8.32 10.34 10.45
CA LYS A 852 -9.58 10.73 11.28
C LYS A 852 -10.49 12.01 11.46
N ALA A 853 -10.26 13.30 11.18
CA ALA A 853 -11.22 14.33 11.68
C ALA A 853 -12.71 14.31 11.19
N THR A 854 -13.09 13.87 9.98
CA THR A 854 -14.54 13.79 9.57
C THR A 854 -15.01 12.60 8.71
N GLU A 855 -14.76 12.56 7.39
CA GLU A 855 -15.27 11.57 6.39
C GLU A 855 -14.08 10.89 5.63
N ARG A 856 -14.05 9.58 5.35
CA ARG A 856 -12.83 8.77 5.68
C ARG A 856 -12.24 7.84 4.59
N GLY A 857 -10.97 8.06 4.23
CA GLY A 857 -9.93 6.99 4.16
C GLY A 857 -8.87 7.05 3.04
N SER A 858 -7.59 7.37 3.36
CA SER A 858 -6.36 6.96 2.61
C SER A 858 -5.05 7.24 3.37
N VAL A 859 -3.98 7.80 2.78
CA VAL A 859 -2.59 7.80 3.33
C VAL A 859 -2.07 9.19 3.71
N SER A 860 -1.47 9.33 4.91
CA SER A 860 -0.82 10.56 5.39
C SER A 860 0.69 10.39 5.72
N PHE A 861 1.39 11.50 5.94
CA PHE A 861 2.86 11.63 6.03
C PHE A 861 3.26 12.54 7.20
N PHE A 862 4.42 12.29 7.83
CA PHE A 862 4.88 13.12 8.95
C PHE A 862 5.49 14.46 8.50
N ASP A 863 6.47 14.40 7.57
CA ASP A 863 7.08 15.61 7.00
C ASP A 863 6.48 15.93 5.62
N ALA A 864 5.94 17.15 5.52
CA ALA A 864 5.39 17.69 4.30
C ALA A 864 6.46 17.92 3.20
N ALA A 865 7.74 18.13 3.54
CA ALA A 865 8.80 18.27 2.54
C ALA A 865 9.20 16.92 1.93
N MET A 866 9.28 15.85 2.72
CA MET A 866 9.41 14.48 2.23
C MET A 866 8.19 14.02 1.44
N HIS A 867 6.97 14.36 1.88
CA HIS A 867 5.77 14.16 1.07
C HIS A 867 5.88 14.89 -0.26
N ALA A 868 6.29 16.17 -0.27
CA ALA A 868 6.48 16.96 -1.48
C ALA A 868 7.58 16.40 -2.40
N ASN A 869 8.67 15.83 -1.86
CA ASN A 869 9.72 15.19 -2.65
C ASN A 869 9.31 13.82 -3.21
N ALA A 870 8.59 12.99 -2.45
CA ALA A 870 8.00 11.75 -2.96
C ALA A 870 6.96 12.04 -4.06
N VAL A 871 6.11 13.05 -3.85
CA VAL A 871 5.18 13.56 -4.87
C VAL A 871 5.93 14.22 -6.04
N HIS A 872 7.10 14.81 -5.84
CA HIS A 872 7.93 15.33 -6.93
C HIS A 872 8.54 14.19 -7.75
N HIS A 873 9.07 13.13 -7.14
CA HIS A 873 9.50 11.91 -7.84
C HIS A 873 8.35 11.29 -8.64
N LEU A 874 7.15 11.19 -8.07
CA LEU A 874 5.95 10.69 -8.77
C LEU A 874 5.54 11.59 -9.95
N ARG A 875 5.59 12.91 -9.77
CA ARG A 875 5.35 13.88 -10.87
C ARG A 875 6.43 13.76 -11.94
N LEU A 876 7.68 13.59 -11.54
CA LEU A 876 8.81 13.48 -12.45
C LEU A 876 8.76 12.15 -13.23
N ASP A 877 8.37 11.03 -12.61
CA ASP A 877 8.07 9.78 -13.32
C ASP A 877 6.91 9.97 -14.32
N ALA A 878 5.83 10.64 -13.93
CA ALA A 878 4.71 10.94 -14.84
C ALA A 878 5.11 11.90 -15.99
N GLU A 879 5.97 12.88 -15.72
CA GLU A 879 6.58 13.77 -16.71
C GLU A 879 7.50 13.01 -17.65
N LEU A 880 8.26 12.02 -17.16
CA LEU A 880 9.17 11.19 -17.97
C LEU A 880 8.42 10.18 -18.84
N ARG A 881 7.30 9.62 -18.35
CA ARG A 881 6.34 8.86 -19.18
C ARG A 881 5.82 9.72 -20.31
N ARG A 882 5.34 10.93 -19.98
CA ARG A 882 4.82 11.88 -20.97
C ARG A 882 5.92 12.33 -21.96
N ALA A 883 7.14 12.57 -21.48
CA ALA A 883 8.27 12.96 -22.32
C ALA A 883 8.68 11.89 -23.34
N LEU A 884 8.52 10.61 -23.00
CA LEU A 884 8.69 9.49 -23.94
C LEU A 884 7.58 9.47 -25.00
N ASP A 885 6.34 9.74 -24.59
CA ASP A 885 5.17 9.70 -25.46
C ASP A 885 5.04 10.96 -26.36
N GLU A 886 5.61 12.10 -25.92
CA GLU A 886 5.61 13.40 -26.62
C GLU A 886 6.94 13.72 -27.34
N GLU A 887 7.81 12.72 -27.56
CA GLU A 887 9.09 12.85 -28.28
C GLU A 887 10.02 13.97 -27.75
N GLN A 888 10.00 14.22 -26.43
CA GLN A 888 10.77 15.31 -25.80
C GLN A 888 12.26 14.96 -25.57
N PHE A 889 12.67 13.73 -25.85
CA PHE A 889 14.06 13.29 -25.75
C PHE A 889 14.82 13.51 -27.07
N GLU A 890 16.11 13.81 -26.97
CA GLU A 890 17.01 13.92 -28.12
C GLU A 890 18.35 13.24 -27.82
N VAL A 891 18.96 12.63 -28.84
CA VAL A 891 20.28 12.01 -28.71
C VAL A 891 21.36 12.99 -29.17
N HIS A 892 22.29 13.31 -28.27
CA HIS A 892 23.52 14.01 -28.61
C HIS A 892 24.65 13.00 -28.74
N TYR A 893 25.65 13.30 -29.54
CA TYR A 893 26.72 12.39 -29.90
C TYR A 893 28.07 13.02 -29.54
N GLN A 894 28.87 12.33 -28.73
CA GLN A 894 30.24 12.75 -28.40
C GLN A 894 31.24 11.93 -29.23
N PRO A 895 32.21 12.56 -29.94
CA PRO A 895 33.16 11.81 -30.76
C PRO A 895 34.17 11.03 -29.89
N ILE A 896 34.32 9.75 -30.22
CA ILE A 896 35.42 8.90 -29.74
C ILE A 896 36.55 9.04 -30.76
N VAL A 897 37.73 9.44 -30.26
CA VAL A 897 38.85 9.88 -31.10
C VAL A 897 40.02 8.91 -30.99
N ASP A 898 40.62 8.53 -32.12
CA ASP A 898 41.93 7.88 -32.15
C ASP A 898 43.00 8.88 -31.69
N LEU A 899 43.62 8.62 -30.54
CA LEU A 899 44.48 9.57 -29.86
C LEU A 899 45.78 9.86 -30.61
N ALA A 900 46.19 9.00 -31.55
CA ALA A 900 47.43 9.16 -32.32
C ALA A 900 47.26 10.00 -33.59
N SER A 901 46.12 9.85 -34.28
CA SER A 901 45.78 10.55 -35.52
C SER A 901 44.85 11.74 -35.32
N GLY A 902 44.14 11.79 -34.19
CA GLY A 902 43.09 12.76 -33.87
C GLY A 902 41.78 12.54 -34.64
N LEU A 903 41.64 11.45 -35.41
CA LEU A 903 40.44 11.23 -36.22
C LEU A 903 39.25 10.76 -35.38
N ALA A 904 38.09 11.40 -35.60
CA ALA A 904 36.80 10.95 -35.08
C ALA A 904 36.06 10.10 -36.14
N ASN A 905 35.84 8.82 -35.84
CA ASN A 905 35.12 7.88 -36.71
C ASN A 905 34.05 7.04 -35.99
N SER A 906 34.00 7.12 -34.65
CA SER A 906 32.98 6.53 -33.80
C SER A 906 32.44 7.58 -32.82
N PHE A 907 31.25 7.37 -32.27
CA PHE A 907 30.60 8.29 -31.34
C PHE A 907 29.93 7.55 -30.19
N GLU A 908 29.82 8.18 -29.03
CA GLU A 908 28.95 7.76 -27.95
C GLU A 908 27.61 8.50 -28.03
N ALA A 909 26.50 7.75 -27.99
CA ALA A 909 25.14 8.28 -27.93
C ALA A 909 24.77 8.62 -26.48
N LEU A 910 24.47 9.90 -26.25
CA LEU A 910 24.17 10.48 -24.94
C LEU A 910 22.82 11.19 -24.98
N VAL A 911 21.81 10.57 -24.36
CA VAL A 911 20.44 11.10 -24.30
C VAL A 911 20.37 12.44 -23.55
N ARG A 912 19.46 13.30 -23.98
CA ARG A 912 19.11 14.58 -23.34
C ARG A 912 17.59 14.72 -23.31
N TRP A 913 17.06 15.41 -22.31
CA TRP A 913 15.64 15.73 -22.25
C TRP A 913 15.42 17.22 -22.52
N ARG A 914 14.72 17.54 -23.61
CA ARG A 914 14.30 18.89 -23.97
C ARG A 914 12.92 19.16 -23.35
N HIS A 915 12.92 19.47 -22.06
CA HIS A 915 11.70 19.81 -21.34
C HIS A 915 11.11 21.14 -21.85
N PRO A 916 9.80 21.23 -22.16
CA PRO A 916 9.17 22.44 -22.70
C PRO A 916 9.40 23.71 -21.85
N GLU A 917 9.25 23.59 -20.52
CA GLU A 917 9.43 24.71 -19.57
C GLU A 917 10.86 24.86 -19.02
N ARG A 918 11.53 23.75 -18.65
CA ARG A 918 12.86 23.75 -18.01
C ARG A 918 14.03 23.84 -18.99
N GLY A 919 13.79 23.69 -20.30
CA GLY A 919 14.85 23.61 -21.30
C GLY A 919 15.57 22.26 -21.27
N MET A 920 16.88 22.26 -21.49
CA MET A 920 17.67 21.03 -21.52
C MET A 920 17.97 20.52 -20.11
N VAL A 921 17.26 19.47 -19.69
CA VAL A 921 17.49 18.77 -18.42
C VAL A 921 18.61 17.75 -18.61
N PRO A 922 19.64 17.74 -17.72
CA PRO A 922 20.77 16.83 -17.85
C PRO A 922 20.46 15.42 -17.33
N PRO A 923 21.17 14.37 -17.78
CA PRO A 923 20.81 12.97 -17.53
C PRO A 923 20.83 12.55 -16.06
N ASP A 924 21.71 13.15 -15.25
CA ASP A 924 21.84 12.93 -13.81
C ASP A 924 20.56 13.27 -13.02
N GLN A 925 19.67 14.08 -13.58
CA GLN A 925 18.40 14.47 -12.94
C GLN A 925 17.21 13.58 -13.32
N PHE A 926 17.33 12.69 -14.32
CA PHE A 926 16.21 11.86 -14.77
C PHE A 926 16.52 10.38 -14.96
N LEU A 927 17.74 10.00 -15.37
CA LEU A 927 18.08 8.60 -15.58
C LEU A 927 17.93 7.74 -14.31
N PRO A 928 18.32 8.18 -13.09
CA PRO A 928 18.12 7.37 -11.89
C PRO A 928 16.65 6.98 -11.68
N ILE A 929 15.73 7.92 -11.88
CA ILE A 929 14.28 7.70 -11.73
C ILE A 929 13.76 6.74 -12.81
N MET A 930 14.22 6.88 -14.05
CA MET A 930 13.83 5.96 -15.13
C MET A 930 14.36 4.54 -14.90
N GLU A 931 15.53 4.39 -14.27
CA GLU A 931 16.04 3.09 -13.83
C GLU A 931 15.17 2.53 -12.69
N GLU A 932 14.85 3.32 -11.66
CA GLU A 932 13.99 2.96 -10.53
C GLU A 932 12.58 2.51 -10.95
N THR A 933 11.97 3.17 -11.93
CA THR A 933 10.61 2.86 -12.41
C THR A 933 10.56 1.96 -13.64
N GLY A 934 11.71 1.61 -14.22
CA GLY A 934 11.84 0.72 -15.37
C GLY A 934 11.52 1.36 -16.72
N LEU A 935 11.18 2.65 -16.75
CA LEU A 935 11.02 3.43 -17.98
C LEU A 935 12.31 3.53 -18.80
N ILE A 936 13.47 3.30 -18.17
CA ILE A 936 14.76 3.22 -18.86
C ILE A 936 14.73 2.21 -20.01
N VAL A 937 13.99 1.11 -19.89
CA VAL A 937 13.84 0.11 -20.98
C VAL A 937 13.07 0.68 -22.17
N ARG A 938 12.04 1.50 -21.93
CA ARG A 938 11.31 2.21 -22.99
C ARG A 938 12.20 3.29 -23.64
N LEU A 939 12.95 4.04 -22.84
CA LEU A 939 13.88 5.05 -23.35
C LEU A 939 14.99 4.42 -24.19
N GLY A 940 15.62 3.36 -23.70
CA GLY A 940 16.66 2.62 -24.41
C GLY A 940 16.19 2.08 -25.75
N HIS A 941 15.00 1.45 -25.78
CA HIS A 941 14.39 1.00 -27.04
C HIS A 941 14.21 2.13 -28.06
N TRP A 942 13.86 3.34 -27.61
CA TRP A 942 13.77 4.54 -28.46
C TRP A 942 15.15 5.07 -28.86
N VAL A 943 16.12 5.16 -27.94
CA VAL A 943 17.51 5.58 -28.22
C VAL A 943 18.15 4.65 -29.25
N ILE A 944 17.96 3.34 -29.15
CA ILE A 944 18.47 2.34 -30.10
C ILE A 944 17.89 2.56 -31.51
N GLU A 945 16.58 2.80 -31.63
CA GLU A 945 15.93 3.10 -32.93
C GLU A 945 16.43 4.44 -33.51
N GLU A 946 16.58 5.47 -32.68
CA GLU A 946 17.09 6.79 -33.09
C GLU A 946 18.56 6.76 -33.51
N VAL A 947 19.40 6.01 -32.79
CA VAL A 947 20.81 5.77 -33.16
C VAL A 947 20.88 4.98 -34.48
N CYS A 948 20.03 3.96 -34.68
CA CYS A 948 19.94 3.26 -35.96
C CYS A 948 19.52 4.21 -37.10
N ARG A 949 18.50 5.05 -36.86
CA ARG A 949 18.06 6.08 -37.83
C ARG A 949 19.21 7.03 -38.18
N GLN A 950 19.97 7.50 -37.20
CA GLN A 950 21.07 8.44 -37.40
C GLN A 950 22.28 7.80 -38.11
N LEU A 951 22.62 6.54 -37.76
CA LEU A 951 23.64 5.74 -38.46
C LEU A 951 23.30 5.49 -39.95
N ALA A 952 22.02 5.39 -40.28
CA ALA A 952 21.56 5.31 -41.66
C ALA A 952 21.70 6.65 -42.40
N VAL A 953 21.44 7.78 -41.73
CA VAL A 953 21.62 9.15 -42.28
C VAL A 953 23.08 9.47 -42.54
N TRP A 954 23.99 9.18 -41.60
CA TRP A 954 25.43 9.39 -41.79
C TRP A 954 26.06 8.41 -42.80
N GLY A 955 25.40 7.28 -43.07
CA GLY A 955 25.82 6.32 -44.09
C GLY A 955 27.20 5.70 -43.82
N PRO A 956 27.89 5.18 -44.85
CA PRO A 956 29.15 4.45 -44.73
C PRO A 956 30.37 5.40 -44.59
N ALA A 957 30.38 6.21 -43.53
CA ALA A 957 31.51 7.05 -43.11
C ALA A 957 31.73 6.99 -41.59
N VAL A 958 30.65 6.95 -40.81
CA VAL A 958 30.70 6.61 -39.37
C VAL A 958 30.84 5.10 -39.24
N VAL A 959 31.84 4.65 -38.47
CA VAL A 959 32.14 3.23 -38.31
C VAL A 959 31.16 2.60 -37.33
N ASN A 960 31.04 3.18 -36.14
CA ASN A 960 30.27 2.60 -35.03
C ASN A 960 29.71 3.69 -34.10
N VAL A 961 28.57 3.41 -33.44
CA VAL A 961 28.05 4.22 -32.32
C VAL A 961 27.88 3.36 -31.07
N SER A 962 28.45 3.82 -29.96
CA SER A 962 28.28 3.30 -28.62
C SER A 962 26.96 3.75 -28.01
N VAL A 963 26.23 2.82 -27.38
CA VAL A 963 24.99 3.06 -26.63
C VAL A 963 25.13 2.46 -25.23
N ASN A 964 24.99 3.30 -24.21
CA ASN A 964 24.99 2.89 -22.81
C ASN A 964 23.69 2.15 -22.46
N ILE A 965 23.82 1.02 -21.76
CA ILE A 965 22.70 0.14 -21.35
C ILE A 965 22.72 -0.01 -19.82
N SER A 966 21.61 0.36 -19.18
CA SER A 966 21.41 0.24 -17.73
C SER A 966 21.30 -1.22 -17.25
N ASP A 967 21.38 -1.42 -15.94
CA ASP A 967 21.18 -2.74 -15.31
C ASP A 967 19.85 -3.38 -15.75
N ARG A 968 18.74 -2.62 -15.69
CA ARG A 968 17.41 -3.18 -15.98
C ARG A 968 17.21 -3.49 -17.46
N GLU A 969 17.82 -2.73 -18.35
CA GLU A 969 17.82 -3.04 -19.79
C GLU A 969 18.63 -4.30 -20.10
N PHE A 970 19.85 -4.41 -19.56
CA PHE A 970 20.74 -5.54 -19.82
C PHE A 970 20.11 -6.89 -19.42
N TRP A 971 19.36 -6.92 -18.32
CA TRP A 971 18.63 -8.11 -17.88
C TRP A 971 17.27 -8.32 -18.57
N HIS A 972 16.79 -7.38 -19.39
CA HIS A 972 15.50 -7.48 -20.05
C HIS A 972 15.56 -8.43 -21.26
N SER A 973 14.74 -9.49 -21.26
CA SER A 973 14.75 -10.54 -22.28
C SER A 973 14.44 -10.05 -23.71
N GLY A 974 13.85 -8.86 -23.85
CA GLY A 974 13.56 -8.23 -25.14
C GLY A 974 14.72 -7.46 -25.79
N LEU A 975 15.82 -7.18 -25.07
CA LEU A 975 16.87 -6.26 -25.53
C LEU A 975 17.51 -6.69 -26.86
N LEU A 976 18.11 -7.88 -26.92
CA LEU A 976 18.79 -8.37 -28.14
C LEU A 976 17.82 -8.51 -29.33
N PRO A 977 16.60 -9.10 -29.19
CA PRO A 977 15.61 -9.09 -30.26
C PRO A 977 15.25 -7.69 -30.78
N HIS A 978 15.14 -6.68 -29.89
CA HIS A 978 14.84 -5.29 -30.27
C HIS A 978 15.99 -4.65 -31.04
N VAL A 979 17.23 -4.75 -30.54
CA VAL A 979 18.43 -4.23 -31.22
C VAL A 979 18.56 -4.78 -32.64
N LEU A 980 18.42 -6.10 -32.81
CA LEU A 980 18.51 -6.73 -34.14
C LEU A 980 17.34 -6.32 -35.06
N HIS A 981 16.15 -6.07 -34.51
CA HIS A 981 15.01 -5.55 -35.28
C HIS A 981 15.28 -4.13 -35.81
N CYS A 982 15.75 -3.22 -34.95
CA CYS A 982 16.09 -1.84 -35.32
C CYS A 982 17.20 -1.79 -36.39
N LEU A 983 18.29 -2.54 -36.19
CA LEU A 983 19.38 -2.63 -37.16
C LEU A 983 18.88 -3.16 -38.52
N GLY A 984 18.09 -4.25 -38.51
CA GLY A 984 17.52 -4.83 -39.72
C GLY A 984 16.54 -3.89 -40.45
N ARG A 985 15.74 -3.13 -39.72
CA ARG A 985 14.78 -2.13 -40.23
C ARG A 985 15.48 -0.99 -40.98
N HIS A 986 16.64 -0.54 -40.48
CA HIS A 986 17.44 0.53 -41.09
C HIS A 986 18.53 0.01 -42.07
N GLY A 987 18.59 -1.31 -42.31
CA GLY A 987 19.55 -1.92 -43.24
C GLY A 987 21.01 -1.89 -42.75
N LEU A 988 21.21 -1.84 -41.44
CA LEU A 988 22.51 -1.78 -40.78
C LEU A 988 23.01 -3.18 -40.42
N THR A 989 24.33 -3.34 -40.43
CA THR A 989 25.02 -4.50 -39.86
C THR A 989 25.31 -4.29 -38.37
N ALA A 990 25.36 -5.38 -37.60
CA ALA A 990 25.44 -5.30 -36.13
C ALA A 990 26.76 -4.72 -35.60
N ASP A 991 27.84 -4.80 -36.38
CA ASP A 991 29.15 -4.20 -36.08
C ASP A 991 29.14 -2.66 -36.06
N ARG A 992 28.04 -2.02 -36.51
CA ARG A 992 27.86 -0.56 -36.46
C ARG A 992 27.33 -0.05 -35.12
N MET A 993 26.95 -0.92 -34.20
CA MET A 993 26.50 -0.56 -32.85
C MET A 993 27.35 -1.27 -31.80
N THR A 994 27.79 -0.50 -30.80
CA THR A 994 28.41 -1.03 -29.59
C THR A 994 27.47 -0.85 -28.41
N ILE A 995 27.37 -1.88 -27.58
CA ILE A 995 26.63 -1.86 -26.33
C ILE A 995 27.62 -1.69 -25.17
N GLU A 996 27.44 -0.65 -24.37
CA GLU A 996 28.32 -0.32 -23.24
C GLU A 996 27.60 -0.63 -21.93
N ILE A 997 28.24 -1.41 -21.07
CA ILE A 997 27.65 -1.99 -19.84
C ILE A 997 28.62 -1.75 -18.69
N THR A 998 28.16 -1.14 -17.59
CA THR A 998 29.04 -0.86 -16.45
C THR A 998 29.50 -2.13 -15.72
N GLU A 999 30.71 -2.10 -15.15
CA GLU A 999 31.32 -3.21 -14.41
C GLU A 999 30.37 -3.83 -13.35
N GLY A 1000 29.64 -2.97 -12.63
CA GLY A 1000 28.73 -3.39 -11.55
C GLY A 1000 27.53 -4.23 -12.01
N VAL A 1001 27.04 -4.01 -13.24
CA VAL A 1001 25.94 -4.80 -13.83
C VAL A 1001 26.40 -6.22 -14.10
N ILE A 1002 27.54 -6.37 -14.78
CA ILE A 1002 28.12 -7.66 -15.15
C ILE A 1002 28.41 -8.51 -13.90
N MET A 1003 29.02 -7.89 -12.89
CA MET A 1003 29.45 -8.58 -11.67
C MET A 1003 28.30 -9.00 -10.73
N ARG A 1004 27.07 -8.51 -10.94
CA ARG A 1004 25.89 -8.88 -10.15
C ARG A 1004 25.47 -10.36 -10.34
N ARG A 1005 25.57 -10.88 -11.56
CA ARG A 1005 25.21 -12.28 -11.93
C ARG A 1005 26.11 -12.78 -13.08
N PRO A 1006 27.41 -12.99 -12.85
CA PRO A 1006 28.39 -13.13 -13.93
C PRO A 1006 28.12 -14.31 -14.89
N GLU A 1007 27.60 -15.45 -14.42
CA GLU A 1007 27.26 -16.60 -15.29
C GLU A 1007 26.02 -16.37 -16.16
N LEU A 1008 25.11 -15.48 -15.74
CA LEU A 1008 23.97 -15.08 -16.56
C LEU A 1008 24.38 -13.99 -17.56
N ALA A 1009 25.14 -12.99 -17.10
CA ALA A 1009 25.73 -11.95 -17.96
C ALA A 1009 26.54 -12.58 -19.10
N LEU A 1010 27.40 -13.56 -18.79
CA LEU A 1010 28.24 -14.24 -19.78
C LEU A 1010 27.43 -14.90 -20.90
N ARG A 1011 26.24 -15.43 -20.61
CA ARG A 1011 25.37 -16.02 -21.63
C ARG A 1011 24.74 -14.94 -22.50
N LEU A 1012 24.13 -13.92 -21.89
CA LEU A 1012 23.49 -12.82 -22.62
C LEU A 1012 24.50 -12.07 -23.52
N MET A 1013 25.69 -11.75 -23.00
CA MET A 1013 26.77 -11.13 -23.76
C MET A 1013 27.26 -12.03 -24.89
N LYS A 1014 27.33 -13.36 -24.69
CA LYS A 1014 27.68 -14.28 -25.76
C LYS A 1014 26.62 -14.32 -26.85
N ASP A 1015 25.34 -14.33 -26.50
CA ASP A 1015 24.24 -14.32 -27.47
C ASP A 1015 24.24 -13.00 -28.28
N MET A 1016 24.59 -11.87 -27.66
CA MET A 1016 24.76 -10.56 -28.33
C MET A 1016 25.97 -10.54 -29.27
N HIS A 1017 27.13 -11.04 -28.82
CA HIS A 1017 28.36 -11.10 -29.62
C HIS A 1017 28.25 -12.12 -30.77
N ASP A 1018 27.64 -13.29 -30.55
CA ASP A 1018 27.35 -14.29 -31.60
C ASP A 1018 26.37 -13.73 -32.66
N ALA A 1019 25.53 -12.75 -32.30
CA ALA A 1019 24.67 -12.00 -33.22
C ALA A 1019 25.40 -10.84 -33.96
N GLY A 1020 26.67 -10.58 -33.63
CA GLY A 1020 27.56 -9.65 -34.31
C GLY A 1020 27.62 -8.23 -33.72
N LEU A 1021 27.09 -8.01 -32.51
CA LEU A 1021 27.23 -6.73 -31.79
C LEU A 1021 28.60 -6.62 -31.12
N GLN A 1022 29.11 -5.40 -31.00
CA GLN A 1022 30.29 -5.09 -30.17
C GLN A 1022 29.85 -4.78 -28.73
N LEU A 1023 30.64 -5.20 -27.74
CA LEU A 1023 30.37 -5.07 -26.31
C LEU A 1023 31.57 -4.41 -25.60
N HIS A 1024 31.32 -3.30 -24.91
CA HIS A 1024 32.31 -2.61 -24.07
C HIS A 1024 31.93 -2.67 -22.58
N ILE A 1025 32.93 -2.69 -21.71
CA ILE A 1025 32.74 -2.52 -20.26
C ILE A 1025 32.98 -1.05 -19.88
N ASP A 1026 32.03 -0.42 -19.22
CA ASP A 1026 32.12 0.98 -18.76
C ASP A 1026 32.38 1.11 -17.25
N ASP A 1027 32.75 2.33 -16.82
CA ASP A 1027 33.14 2.69 -15.44
C ASP A 1027 34.26 1.81 -14.85
N PHE A 1028 35.14 1.32 -15.70
CA PHE A 1028 36.06 0.23 -15.39
C PHE A 1028 37.07 0.59 -14.29
N GLY A 1029 37.05 -0.17 -13.18
CA GLY A 1029 37.92 0.02 -12.03
C GLY A 1029 37.32 0.82 -10.87
N THR A 1030 36.05 1.23 -10.96
CA THR A 1030 35.28 1.79 -9.83
C THR A 1030 34.70 0.72 -8.89
N GLY A 1031 34.62 -0.54 -9.37
CA GLY A 1031 34.06 -1.70 -8.67
C GLY A 1031 35.10 -2.74 -8.21
N TYR A 1032 34.61 -3.93 -7.84
CA TYR A 1032 35.40 -5.07 -7.35
C TYR A 1032 35.37 -6.28 -8.31
N SER A 1033 35.94 -6.15 -9.51
CA SER A 1033 36.12 -7.30 -10.42
C SER A 1033 37.29 -8.22 -10.06
N SER A 1034 37.08 -9.53 -10.25
CA SER A 1034 38.18 -10.49 -10.37
C SER A 1034 38.66 -10.54 -11.83
N LEU A 1035 39.98 -10.39 -12.03
CA LEU A 1035 40.62 -10.45 -13.35
C LEU A 1035 40.39 -11.78 -14.08
N GLU A 1036 40.20 -12.87 -13.33
CA GLU A 1036 39.89 -14.20 -13.88
C GLU A 1036 38.49 -14.25 -14.52
N THR A 1037 37.53 -13.48 -13.99
CA THR A 1037 36.18 -13.39 -14.53
C THR A 1037 36.16 -12.54 -15.80
N LEU A 1038 36.89 -11.41 -15.81
CA LEU A 1038 36.94 -10.48 -16.94
C LEU A 1038 37.43 -11.12 -18.25
N HIS A 1039 38.47 -11.96 -18.20
CA HIS A 1039 38.99 -12.68 -19.39
C HIS A 1039 37.93 -13.61 -20.05
N ARG A 1040 36.83 -13.95 -19.35
CA ARG A 1040 35.83 -14.89 -19.87
C ARG A 1040 34.71 -14.21 -20.69
N PHE A 1041 34.52 -12.90 -20.57
CA PHE A 1041 33.44 -12.19 -21.28
C PHE A 1041 33.82 -11.87 -22.73
N PRO A 1042 32.89 -11.98 -23.68
CA PRO A 1042 33.12 -11.63 -25.08
C PRO A 1042 32.98 -10.11 -25.27
N VAL A 1043 34.02 -9.37 -24.89
CA VAL A 1043 34.08 -7.91 -25.02
C VAL A 1043 35.27 -7.49 -25.88
N GLU A 1044 35.13 -6.36 -26.59
CA GLU A 1044 36.18 -5.81 -27.45
C GLU A 1044 37.02 -4.73 -26.73
N ALA A 1045 36.42 -4.01 -25.78
CA ALA A 1045 37.09 -2.91 -25.08
C ALA A 1045 36.57 -2.69 -23.65
N PHE A 1046 37.27 -1.85 -22.90
CA PHE A 1046 36.75 -1.21 -21.70
C PHE A 1046 37.10 0.29 -21.64
N LYS A 1047 36.28 1.07 -20.93
CA LYS A 1047 36.38 2.52 -20.76
C LYS A 1047 36.89 2.86 -19.36
N ILE A 1048 37.94 3.68 -19.26
CA ILE A 1048 38.51 4.14 -17.98
C ILE A 1048 37.74 5.37 -17.53
N ASP A 1049 37.02 5.29 -16.40
CA ASP A 1049 36.23 6.40 -15.85
C ASP A 1049 37.02 7.72 -15.71
N ARG A 1050 36.32 8.81 -15.98
CA ARG A 1050 36.75 10.21 -15.92
C ARG A 1050 37.35 10.60 -14.56
N SER A 1051 36.93 10.01 -13.44
CA SER A 1051 37.51 10.36 -12.13
C SER A 1051 39.01 10.01 -12.06
N PHE A 1052 39.43 8.89 -12.66
CA PHE A 1052 40.83 8.52 -12.76
C PHE A 1052 41.60 9.48 -13.68
N ILE A 1053 41.05 9.81 -14.86
CA ILE A 1053 41.70 10.68 -15.84
C ILE A 1053 41.89 12.12 -15.30
N ARG A 1054 40.91 12.65 -14.55
CA ARG A 1054 41.06 13.91 -13.80
C ARG A 1054 42.18 13.86 -12.75
N GLY A 1055 42.35 12.73 -12.09
CA GLY A 1055 43.35 12.53 -11.03
C GLY A 1055 44.80 12.35 -11.50
N VAL A 1056 45.05 12.00 -12.78
CA VAL A 1056 46.40 11.66 -13.29
C VAL A 1056 47.44 12.77 -13.04
N MET A 1057 47.05 14.04 -13.16
CA MET A 1057 47.95 15.18 -12.94
C MET A 1057 48.07 15.59 -11.46
N SER A 1058 47.34 14.91 -10.56
CA SER A 1058 47.07 15.35 -9.17
C SER A 1058 47.47 14.35 -8.08
N GLY A 1059 47.64 13.07 -8.39
CA GLY A 1059 47.94 12.01 -7.40
C GLY A 1059 49.06 11.07 -7.86
N ASP A 1060 49.96 10.72 -6.94
CA ASP A 1060 51.10 9.81 -7.17
C ASP A 1060 50.67 8.47 -7.79
N ARG A 1061 49.62 7.89 -7.21
CA ARG A 1061 49.13 6.53 -7.48
C ARG A 1061 48.12 6.46 -8.61
N THR A 1062 47.44 7.56 -8.94
CA THR A 1062 46.39 7.55 -9.98
C THR A 1062 47.00 7.36 -11.36
N ALA A 1063 48.14 8.00 -11.63
CA ALA A 1063 48.90 7.80 -12.86
C ALA A 1063 49.40 6.35 -13.01
N ASP A 1064 49.92 5.75 -11.93
CA ASP A 1064 50.37 4.36 -11.94
C ASP A 1064 49.19 3.37 -12.15
N LEU A 1065 48.03 3.64 -11.56
CA LEU A 1065 46.83 2.82 -11.75
C LEU A 1065 46.36 2.84 -13.22
N VAL A 1066 46.28 4.02 -13.85
CA VAL A 1066 45.93 4.13 -15.27
C VAL A 1066 46.97 3.44 -16.17
N ARG A 1067 48.27 3.51 -15.82
CA ARG A 1067 49.33 2.72 -16.51
C ARG A 1067 49.09 1.22 -16.42
N VAL A 1068 48.70 0.70 -15.25
CA VAL A 1068 48.37 -0.72 -15.05
C VAL A 1068 47.13 -1.13 -15.85
N ILE A 1069 46.07 -0.34 -15.81
CA ILE A 1069 44.82 -0.61 -16.54
C ILE A 1069 45.06 -0.69 -18.05
N VAL A 1070 45.81 0.27 -18.64
CA VAL A 1070 46.15 0.23 -20.07
C VAL A 1070 47.08 -0.93 -20.43
N ALA A 1071 48.05 -1.27 -19.57
CA ALA A 1071 48.92 -2.43 -19.78
C ALA A 1071 48.14 -3.76 -19.71
N MET A 1072 47.11 -3.83 -18.85
CA MET A 1072 46.25 -4.98 -18.68
C MET A 1072 45.34 -5.22 -19.89
N GLY A 1073 44.70 -4.18 -20.44
CA GLY A 1073 43.92 -4.31 -21.69
C GLY A 1073 44.76 -4.91 -22.82
N LYS A 1074 45.98 -4.39 -23.01
CA LYS A 1074 46.96 -4.94 -23.97
C LYS A 1074 47.33 -6.40 -23.71
N ALA A 1075 47.44 -6.82 -22.44
CA ALA A 1075 47.75 -8.20 -22.07
C ALA A 1075 46.57 -9.17 -22.31
N LEU A 1076 45.34 -8.67 -22.17
CA LEU A 1076 44.09 -9.42 -22.43
C LEU A 1076 43.67 -9.39 -23.91
N GLY A 1077 44.28 -8.54 -24.73
CA GLY A 1077 43.90 -8.34 -26.13
C GLY A 1077 42.70 -7.41 -26.33
N LEU A 1078 42.32 -6.65 -25.29
CA LEU A 1078 41.19 -5.72 -25.28
C LEU A 1078 41.65 -4.30 -25.60
N ALA A 1079 40.81 -3.55 -26.31
CA ALA A 1079 41.01 -2.12 -26.50
C ALA A 1079 40.70 -1.34 -25.20
N VAL A 1080 41.26 -0.14 -25.08
CA VAL A 1080 41.10 0.70 -23.88
C VAL A 1080 40.82 2.13 -24.31
N VAL A 1081 39.64 2.61 -23.93
CA VAL A 1081 39.15 3.97 -24.19
C VAL A 1081 39.34 4.81 -22.91
N ALA A 1082 39.88 6.03 -23.02
CA ALA A 1082 39.99 6.94 -21.88
C ALA A 1082 38.88 8.00 -21.87
N GLU A 1083 38.14 8.09 -20.77
CA GLU A 1083 37.04 9.04 -20.59
C GLU A 1083 37.48 10.42 -20.10
N GLY A 1084 36.71 11.46 -20.43
CA GLY A 1084 36.86 12.77 -19.81
C GLY A 1084 38.24 13.41 -19.95
N VAL A 1085 38.88 13.23 -21.11
CA VAL A 1085 40.11 13.95 -21.47
C VAL A 1085 39.78 15.43 -21.64
N GLU A 1086 40.29 16.26 -20.72
CA GLU A 1086 40.01 17.70 -20.64
C GLU A 1086 41.24 18.56 -20.99
N THR A 1087 42.47 18.02 -20.90
CA THR A 1087 43.71 18.78 -21.14
C THR A 1087 44.71 18.07 -22.07
N THR A 1088 45.57 18.86 -22.73
CA THR A 1088 46.64 18.35 -23.60
C THR A 1088 47.66 17.49 -22.85
N ASP A 1089 47.86 17.73 -21.56
CA ASP A 1089 48.80 16.98 -20.73
C ASP A 1089 48.25 15.58 -20.42
N GLN A 1090 46.93 15.45 -20.22
CA GLN A 1090 46.25 14.15 -20.11
C GLN A 1090 46.37 13.36 -21.41
N LEU A 1091 46.16 14.02 -22.55
CA LEU A 1091 46.34 13.41 -23.87
C LEU A 1091 47.77 12.89 -24.08
N ALA A 1092 48.78 13.71 -23.79
CA ALA A 1092 50.19 13.32 -23.93
C ALA A 1092 50.56 12.12 -23.04
N PHE A 1093 50.05 12.09 -21.80
CA PHE A 1093 50.23 10.95 -20.90
C PHE A 1093 49.57 9.67 -21.44
N LEU A 1094 48.33 9.76 -21.92
CA LEU A 1094 47.59 8.62 -22.48
C LEU A 1094 48.29 8.06 -23.74
N GLN A 1095 48.82 8.92 -24.60
CA GLN A 1095 49.66 8.53 -25.74
C GLN A 1095 50.97 7.84 -25.29
N GLU A 1096 51.65 8.34 -24.25
CA GLU A 1096 52.90 7.78 -23.73
C GLU A 1096 52.73 6.33 -23.25
N ILE A 1097 51.63 6.07 -22.51
CA ILE A 1097 51.28 4.72 -22.03
C ILE A 1097 50.67 3.85 -23.14
N GLY A 1098 50.41 4.46 -24.31
CA GLY A 1098 49.86 3.85 -25.52
C GLY A 1098 48.40 3.41 -25.36
N CYS A 1099 47.58 4.22 -24.70
CA CYS A 1099 46.13 4.19 -24.89
C CYS A 1099 45.83 4.70 -26.31
N VAL A 1100 44.91 4.03 -27.02
CA VAL A 1100 44.71 4.24 -28.47
C VAL A 1100 43.52 5.16 -28.75
N THR A 1101 42.46 5.05 -27.95
CA THR A 1101 41.21 5.80 -28.14
C THR A 1101 40.83 6.57 -26.87
N GLY A 1102 40.10 7.67 -27.02
CA GLY A 1102 39.57 8.40 -25.88
C GLY A 1102 38.58 9.48 -26.29
N GLN A 1103 37.88 10.01 -25.30
CA GLN A 1103 36.86 11.03 -25.46
C GLN A 1103 36.90 12.06 -24.33
N GLY A 1104 36.32 13.23 -24.59
CA GLY A 1104 36.27 14.31 -23.60
C GLY A 1104 36.25 15.70 -24.21
N TYR A 1105 36.11 16.71 -23.34
CA TYR A 1105 35.90 18.10 -23.73
C TYR A 1105 37.12 18.76 -24.39
N LEU A 1106 38.30 18.14 -24.35
CA LEU A 1106 39.46 18.56 -25.15
C LEU A 1106 39.18 18.44 -26.66
N PHE A 1107 38.40 17.44 -27.07
CA PHE A 1107 38.09 17.18 -28.47
C PHE A 1107 36.80 17.88 -28.89
N MET A 1108 35.69 17.49 -28.27
CA MET A 1108 34.37 18.11 -28.43
C MET A 1108 33.45 17.65 -27.29
N PRO A 1109 32.56 18.50 -26.76
CA PRO A 1109 31.38 18.07 -26.01
C PRO A 1109 30.41 17.26 -26.90
N ALA A 1110 29.40 16.64 -26.30
CA ALA A 1110 28.32 16.02 -27.07
C ALA A 1110 27.54 17.07 -27.89
N VAL A 1111 27.20 16.75 -29.14
CA VAL A 1111 26.47 17.65 -30.07
C VAL A 1111 25.31 16.94 -30.78
N ALA A 1112 24.36 17.69 -31.32
CA ALA A 1112 23.24 17.13 -32.09
C ALA A 1112 23.70 16.36 -33.35
N GLY A 1113 22.91 15.40 -33.80
CA GLY A 1113 23.27 14.44 -34.86
C GLY A 1113 23.77 15.06 -36.18
N ASP A 1114 23.18 16.18 -36.62
CA ASP A 1114 23.62 16.88 -37.83
C ASP A 1114 25.06 17.41 -37.69
N ALA A 1115 25.36 18.06 -36.55
CA ALA A 1115 26.68 18.61 -36.26
C ALA A 1115 27.74 17.50 -36.04
N ALA A 1116 27.37 16.38 -35.39
CA ALA A 1116 28.26 15.22 -35.27
C ALA A 1116 28.59 14.60 -36.65
N GLY A 1117 27.65 14.63 -37.59
CA GLY A 1117 27.87 14.20 -38.97
C GLY A 1117 28.94 15.01 -39.72
N GLU A 1118 29.12 16.29 -39.37
CA GLU A 1118 30.18 17.13 -39.94
C GLU A 1118 31.58 16.77 -39.38
N LEU A 1119 31.66 16.24 -38.16
CA LEU A 1119 32.93 15.89 -37.49
C LEU A 1119 33.57 14.60 -38.03
N VAL A 1120 32.83 13.80 -38.80
CA VAL A 1120 33.25 12.49 -39.29
C VAL A 1120 34.48 12.60 -40.19
N GLY A 1121 35.58 11.98 -39.78
CA GLY A 1121 36.86 12.04 -40.48
C GLY A 1121 37.63 13.36 -40.33
N GLN A 1122 37.18 14.27 -39.46
CA GLN A 1122 37.98 15.45 -39.06
C GLN A 1122 39.02 15.07 -38.00
N VAL A 1123 40.12 15.84 -37.96
CA VAL A 1123 41.17 15.72 -36.94
C VAL A 1123 40.86 16.68 -35.77
N LEU A 1124 40.48 16.12 -34.63
CA LEU A 1124 40.04 16.84 -33.42
C LEU A 1124 41.15 16.97 -32.36
N GLY A 1125 40.91 17.83 -31.36
CA GLY A 1125 41.80 18.06 -30.20
C GLY A 1125 43.05 18.90 -30.52
N GLY A 1126 43.85 18.46 -31.50
CA GLY A 1126 45.07 19.17 -31.92
C GLY A 1126 44.80 20.56 -32.51
N GLY A 1127 43.75 20.66 -33.34
CA GLY A 1127 43.19 21.92 -33.85
C GLY A 1127 44.23 22.95 -34.32
N PRO A 1128 44.32 24.16 -33.73
CA PRO A 1128 43.43 24.73 -32.69
C PRO A 1128 42.21 25.41 -33.34
N VAL A 1129 41.06 24.74 -33.32
CA VAL A 1129 39.85 25.22 -34.00
C VAL A 1129 38.96 26.01 -33.04
N VAL A 1130 38.91 27.32 -33.22
CA VAL A 1130 37.82 28.15 -32.71
C VAL A 1130 36.65 27.99 -33.68
N PRO A 1131 35.49 27.41 -33.28
CA PRO A 1131 34.26 27.62 -34.02
C PRO A 1131 33.98 29.12 -33.95
N THR A 1132 33.92 29.78 -35.10
CA THR A 1132 33.61 31.21 -35.15
C THR A 1132 32.25 31.43 -34.51
N GLN A 1133 32.23 32.02 -33.30
CA GLN A 1133 30.99 32.57 -32.76
C GLN A 1133 30.42 33.53 -33.79
N GLY A 1134 29.18 33.28 -34.21
CA GLY A 1134 28.40 34.25 -34.98
C GLY A 1134 28.31 35.52 -34.15
N GLY A 1135 29.11 36.52 -34.51
CA GLY A 1135 29.29 37.71 -33.69
C GLY A 1135 27.97 38.47 -33.51
N PRO A 1136 27.71 39.04 -32.32
CA PRO A 1136 26.53 39.87 -32.12
C PRO A 1136 26.64 41.13 -32.99
N THR A 1137 25.57 41.45 -33.73
CA THR A 1137 25.47 42.72 -34.45
C THR A 1137 25.46 43.88 -33.45
N GLN A 1138 26.55 44.67 -33.43
CA GLN A 1138 26.70 45.84 -32.57
C GLN A 1138 25.68 46.95 -32.90
N GLY A 1139 25.29 47.74 -31.88
CA GLY A 1139 24.64 49.03 -32.12
C GLY A 1139 24.03 49.73 -30.90
N GLY A 1140 24.83 50.33 -30.01
CA GLY A 1140 24.31 51.20 -28.94
C GLY A 1140 25.33 51.50 -27.83
N PRO A 1141 25.89 52.73 -27.72
CA PRO A 1141 27.07 52.98 -26.88
C PRO A 1141 26.79 53.59 -25.48
N VAL A 1142 27.61 53.14 -24.52
CA VAL A 1142 28.27 53.91 -23.44
C VAL A 1142 27.42 54.78 -22.49
N GLY A 1143 27.49 54.45 -21.20
CA GLY A 1143 27.17 55.35 -20.08
C GLY A 1143 27.93 54.95 -18.81
N ASP A 1144 29.01 55.67 -18.50
CA ASP A 1144 29.76 55.54 -17.23
C ASP A 1144 28.88 55.83 -16.01
N ALA A 1145 29.08 55.10 -14.90
CA ALA A 1145 29.68 55.70 -13.68
C ALA A 1145 29.79 54.72 -12.49
N ARG A 1146 30.99 54.74 -11.90
CA ARG A 1146 31.38 54.21 -10.59
C ARG A 1146 30.42 54.61 -9.45
N ALA A 1147 30.22 53.70 -8.48
CA ALA A 1147 30.81 53.78 -7.13
C ALA A 1147 29.90 53.34 -5.95
N ALA A 1148 30.51 52.53 -5.07
CA ALA A 1148 30.44 52.58 -3.60
C ALA A 1148 29.17 52.17 -2.81
N VAL A 1149 29.38 51.13 -1.99
CA VAL A 1149 29.16 51.09 -0.52
C VAL A 1149 27.85 51.66 0.04
N GLY A 1150 27.06 50.79 0.68
CA GLY A 1150 26.04 51.23 1.65
C GLY A 1150 25.29 50.05 2.26
N ALA A 1151 25.33 49.91 3.59
CA ALA A 1151 24.65 48.82 4.30
C ALA A 1151 23.29 49.24 4.88
N THR A 1152 22.53 48.22 5.29
CA THR A 1152 21.49 48.23 6.35
C THR A 1152 20.14 48.92 6.17
N ARG A 1153 19.09 48.10 6.41
CA ARG A 1153 17.81 48.36 7.08
C ARG A 1153 16.72 49.19 6.37
N GLY A 1154 15.55 48.56 6.21
CA GLY A 1154 14.34 49.09 6.83
C GLY A 1154 13.06 49.13 5.99
N ALA A 1155 12.38 48.00 5.84
CA ALA A 1155 10.92 47.84 5.91
C ALA A 1155 10.60 46.34 5.84
#